data_AF-A0A1L0FN96-F1
#
_entry.id   AF-A0A1L0FN96-F1
#
_cell.length_a   1.000
_cell.length_b   1.000
_cell.length_c   1.000
_cell.angle_alpha   90.00
_cell.angle_beta   90.00
_cell.angle_gamma   90.00
#
_symmetry.space_group_name_H-M   'P 1'
#
loop_
_entity.id
_entity.type
_entity.pdbx_description
1 polymer ?
#
loop_
_entity_poly.entity_id
_entity_poly.type
_entity_poly.pdbx_seq_one_letter_code
_entity_poly.pdbx_strand_id
1 'polypeptide(L)'
;MGFLYSNISSQSSVHSKRSTASLETVQPILDQVYAFESALKAMDLLFMDKADEGIKLIQQNLKKPQSLPSKMILNLGNGVIHFLEATLGFEPEKIKKAQECLKIAEDLSTKSEHYNQQNKIYTSDRYPPGLECKVAYIESCLLGALLMLFNESYVDTIKALYKLKKAYSALSSVNKLVQKKKGENTYLTKHNEDMVFNTDDVEDDELLTSSDYSEYYEEDESFSDGGASIDTFYSCLDSPHLIQKKFTGWGNLEGSTLLSDSSYNDLEPSDIPLHLLKQIKNAPNDKPNKTYLKKLNELYQMREDRLRGRHINDSFYKIRKNLGDPQEKHHQKKFFPYLNTNGNVNNTIDEFIESSAGLCYGIIQLILSILPPAVTSVLNAFGFNINKMEGLQLLWDVVNERNIFSGLSLGTLVIYYHGPFKFIDNNFNIPIKDKKVESLIHPGHKLDEMILKATYVFPDSSLWILQEAIVLSSKGELKKALDVINQKDIQDTKMLQIKAQLVFCRALLYCFNFDYEKAAEDFIYLLEINEWSHAFYTYFAGCCYLEAYRICTILERSQDEPNKQDPERKLLKKFSSDNSTIDLAKKDYYKKKCLECMERAPTLLHTKTFMSNNLPFDKFMLRKLKQFKSIQSKLGSKVDFINSIPSSPVLELTYLYDGFNRMNSDQLRFASVYLVSYENPAMDLNIKNQENLNIFLRSTIAKNMKNYELANSLLKRELLPQIYDEKKQKFIKLKDDPWLYPSVFYELALINWNLKGMDALPRSIEYLKQSLHYMNDYELSSRIGMKSQAALNRCQNK
;
A
#
# COMPACT_ATOMS: atom_id res chain seq x y z
N MET A 1 -37.86 -10.47 -14.89
CA MET A 1 -38.67 -9.47 -15.61
C MET A 1 -39.68 -8.89 -14.63
N GLY A 2 -39.82 -7.57 -14.59
CA GLY A 2 -40.73 -6.84 -13.71
C GLY A 2 -40.04 -5.67 -13.02
N PHE A 3 -40.40 -4.45 -13.42
CA PHE A 3 -39.97 -3.12 -12.94
C PHE A 3 -38.69 -2.53 -13.54
N LEU A 4 -38.79 -2.20 -14.83
CA LEU A 4 -38.12 -1.07 -15.46
C LEU A 4 -39.20 -0.10 -15.97
N TYR A 5 -38.92 1.20 -15.88
CA TYR A 5 -39.70 2.36 -16.35
C TYR A 5 -40.89 2.82 -15.48
N SER A 6 -40.65 3.89 -14.73
CA SER A 6 -41.64 4.97 -14.58
C SER A 6 -40.99 6.31 -14.95
N ASN A 7 -41.80 7.12 -15.61
CA ASN A 7 -41.46 8.20 -16.52
C ASN A 7 -40.70 9.39 -15.93
N ILE A 8 -39.80 9.94 -16.75
CA ILE A 8 -39.32 11.32 -16.70
C ILE A 8 -40.30 12.17 -17.50
N SER A 9 -41.07 13.04 -16.84
CA SER A 9 -41.39 14.41 -17.30
C SER A 9 -42.38 15.10 -16.36
N SER A 10 -42.22 16.44 -16.30
CA SER A 10 -43.09 17.48 -15.73
C SER A 10 -43.26 17.61 -14.21
N GLN A 11 -42.24 18.12 -13.51
CA GLN A 11 -42.44 19.08 -12.41
C GLN A 11 -41.32 20.13 -12.38
N SER A 12 -41.42 21.14 -13.25
CA SER A 12 -40.91 22.47 -12.95
C SER A 12 -41.95 23.18 -12.07
N SER A 13 -41.47 23.93 -11.07
CA SER A 13 -42.23 24.79 -10.14
C SER A 13 -42.96 24.13 -8.94
N VAL A 14 -42.20 23.60 -7.97
CA VAL A 14 -42.58 23.67 -6.54
C VAL A 14 -41.33 23.93 -5.69
N HIS A 15 -40.89 25.19 -5.64
CA HIS A 15 -40.05 25.71 -4.57
C HIS A 15 -40.95 26.38 -3.54
N SER A 16 -41.44 25.64 -2.55
CA SER A 16 -41.66 26.12 -1.17
C SER A 16 -42.15 24.96 -0.29
N LYS A 17 -41.69 24.95 0.97
CA LYS A 17 -41.92 23.97 2.06
C LYS A 17 -40.96 22.75 2.08
N ARG A 18 -39.72 22.99 2.53
CA ARG A 18 -38.95 21.95 3.25
C ARG A 18 -39.76 21.55 4.49
N SER A 19 -40.29 20.34 4.51
CA SER A 19 -40.87 19.68 5.70
C SER A 19 -39.82 19.69 6.81
N THR A 20 -39.97 20.58 7.81
CA THR A 20 -39.02 20.75 8.92
C THR A 20 -38.91 19.46 9.75
N ALA A 21 -37.70 18.99 10.04
CA ALA A 21 -37.49 17.84 10.92
C ALA A 21 -38.02 18.17 12.34
N SER A 22 -38.60 17.17 13.02
CA SER A 22 -39.14 17.35 14.37
C SER A 22 -38.08 17.07 15.44
N LEU A 23 -38.21 17.69 16.62
CA LEU A 23 -37.33 17.43 17.78
C LEU A 23 -37.30 15.95 18.20
N GLU A 24 -38.34 15.18 17.87
CA GLU A 24 -38.42 13.72 18.11
C GLU A 24 -37.35 12.95 17.33
N THR A 25 -36.82 13.50 16.24
CA THR A 25 -35.76 12.89 15.43
C THR A 25 -34.36 13.05 16.00
N VAL A 26 -34.17 13.95 16.99
CA VAL A 26 -32.85 14.24 17.58
C VAL A 26 -32.25 13.00 18.22
N GLN A 27 -33.02 12.29 19.05
CA GLN A 27 -32.53 11.11 19.75
C GLN A 27 -32.07 9.99 18.77
N PRO A 28 -32.85 9.61 17.74
CA PRO A 28 -32.39 8.69 16.70
C PRO A 28 -31.11 9.10 15.98
N ILE A 29 -30.86 10.40 15.78
CA ILE A 29 -29.62 10.90 15.15
C ILE A 29 -28.44 10.71 16.13
N LEU A 30 -28.60 11.13 17.38
CA LEU A 30 -27.56 10.98 18.41
C LEU A 30 -27.20 9.51 18.67
N ASP A 31 -28.16 8.59 18.56
CA ASP A 31 -27.90 7.15 18.66
C ASP A 31 -27.04 6.64 17.49
N GLN A 32 -27.29 7.11 16.27
CA GLN A 32 -26.47 6.77 15.09
C GLN A 32 -25.05 7.32 15.19
N VAL A 33 -24.91 8.57 15.63
CA VAL A 33 -23.59 9.19 15.86
C VAL A 33 -22.80 8.40 16.90
N TYR A 34 -23.43 8.04 18.03
CA TYR A 34 -22.82 7.20 19.04
C TYR A 34 -22.35 5.85 18.47
N ALA A 35 -23.18 5.21 17.64
CA ALA A 35 -22.85 3.93 17.02
C ALA A 35 -21.65 4.05 16.06
N PHE A 36 -21.58 5.11 15.26
CA PHE A 36 -20.44 5.37 14.37
C PHE A 36 -19.16 5.64 15.16
N GLU A 37 -19.20 6.54 16.14
CA GLU A 37 -18.01 6.82 16.97
C GLU A 37 -17.55 5.56 17.72
N SER A 38 -18.48 4.71 18.16
CA SER A 38 -18.15 3.42 18.80
C SER A 38 -17.47 2.47 17.82
N ALA A 39 -17.99 2.35 16.60
CA ALA A 39 -17.42 1.51 15.56
C ALA A 39 -16.04 2.02 15.11
N LEU A 40 -15.86 3.33 14.95
CA LEU A 40 -14.59 3.94 14.55
C LEU A 40 -13.52 3.76 15.64
N LYS A 41 -13.86 3.91 16.92
CA LYS A 41 -12.94 3.58 18.04
C LYS A 41 -12.55 2.10 18.05
N ALA A 42 -13.50 1.20 17.76
CA ALA A 42 -13.19 -0.23 17.64
C ALA A 42 -12.23 -0.53 16.48
N MET A 43 -12.36 0.19 15.36
CA MET A 43 -11.46 0.06 14.21
C MET A 43 -10.06 0.65 14.47
N ASP A 44 -9.94 1.69 15.29
CA ASP A 44 -8.61 2.17 15.71
C ASP A 44 -7.85 1.12 16.53
N LEU A 45 -8.57 0.35 17.35
CA LEU A 45 -7.98 -0.78 18.08
C LEU A 45 -7.44 -1.85 17.12
N LEU A 46 -8.07 -2.06 15.96
CA LEU A 46 -7.52 -2.95 14.92
C LEU A 46 -6.16 -2.45 14.41
N PHE A 47 -6.02 -1.15 14.10
CA PHE A 47 -4.73 -0.58 13.69
C PHE A 47 -3.68 -0.63 14.79
N MET A 48 -4.09 -0.73 16.05
CA MET A 48 -3.21 -0.93 17.20
C MET A 48 -2.97 -2.40 17.54
N ASP A 49 -3.28 -3.31 16.63
CA ASP A 49 -3.03 -4.74 16.83
C ASP A 49 -3.87 -5.30 18.00
N LYS A 50 -5.05 -4.73 18.24
CA LYS A 50 -6.00 -5.07 19.32
C LYS A 50 -7.40 -5.36 18.75
N ALA A 51 -7.46 -6.10 17.64
CA ALA A 51 -8.71 -6.45 16.95
C ALA A 51 -9.77 -7.05 17.89
N ASP A 52 -9.38 -7.97 18.78
CA ASP A 52 -10.27 -8.60 19.76
C ASP A 52 -10.92 -7.60 20.72
N GLU A 53 -10.17 -6.57 21.15
CA GLU A 53 -10.68 -5.52 22.02
C GLU A 53 -11.72 -4.66 21.27
N GLY A 54 -11.46 -4.36 19.99
CA GLY A 54 -12.42 -3.71 19.09
C GLY A 54 -13.70 -4.52 18.90
N ILE A 55 -13.58 -5.82 18.62
CA ILE A 55 -14.74 -6.72 18.48
C ILE A 55 -15.55 -6.77 19.78
N LYS A 56 -14.88 -6.89 20.93
CA LYS A 56 -15.54 -6.87 22.25
C LYS A 56 -16.30 -5.56 22.48
N LEU A 57 -15.70 -4.42 22.13
CA LEU A 57 -16.34 -3.10 22.24
C LEU A 57 -17.64 -3.03 21.40
N ILE A 58 -17.61 -3.53 20.17
CA ILE A 58 -18.80 -3.58 19.30
C ILE A 58 -19.86 -4.51 19.88
N GLN A 59 -19.48 -5.72 20.29
CA GLN A 59 -20.39 -6.71 20.87
C GLN A 59 -21.08 -6.20 22.15
N GLN A 60 -20.36 -5.48 23.01
CA GLN A 60 -20.94 -4.85 24.20
C GLN A 60 -22.00 -3.81 23.84
N ASN A 61 -21.77 -3.01 22.80
CA ASN A 61 -22.76 -2.03 22.33
C ASN A 61 -23.97 -2.67 21.64
N LEU A 62 -23.77 -3.80 20.94
CA LEU A 62 -24.86 -4.60 20.33
C LEU A 62 -25.78 -5.26 21.36
N LYS A 63 -25.30 -5.54 22.58
CA LYS A 63 -26.13 -6.08 23.68
C LYS A 63 -27.10 -5.05 24.27
N LYS A 64 -26.83 -3.75 24.09
CA LYS A 64 -27.71 -2.69 24.56
C LYS A 64 -28.93 -2.56 23.63
N PRO A 65 -30.09 -2.06 24.11
CA PRO A 65 -31.16 -1.64 23.21
C PRO A 65 -30.66 -0.58 22.23
N GLN A 66 -30.86 -0.81 20.93
CA GLN A 66 -30.35 0.04 19.87
C GLN A 66 -31.43 0.22 18.80
N SER A 67 -31.46 1.40 18.17
CA SER A 67 -32.25 1.65 16.97
C SER A 67 -31.76 0.77 15.81
N LEU A 68 -32.63 0.55 14.82
CA LEU A 68 -32.30 -0.26 13.66
C LEU A 68 -31.05 0.25 12.90
N PRO A 69 -30.92 1.57 12.61
CA PRO A 69 -29.68 2.12 12.02
C PRO A 69 -28.45 1.95 12.92
N SER A 70 -28.58 2.10 14.24
CA SER A 70 -27.44 1.91 15.16
C SER A 70 -26.93 0.46 15.15
N LYS A 71 -27.86 -0.51 15.08
CA LYS A 71 -27.51 -1.94 14.89
C LYS A 71 -26.81 -2.19 13.56
N MET A 72 -27.27 -1.55 12.48
CA MET A 72 -26.61 -1.63 11.17
C MET A 72 -25.15 -1.16 11.27
N ILE A 73 -24.92 0.04 11.83
CA ILE A 73 -23.58 0.64 11.93
C ILE A 73 -22.61 -0.26 12.72
N LEU A 74 -23.05 -0.75 13.88
CA LEU A 74 -22.23 -1.63 14.70
C LEU A 74 -21.91 -2.96 14.00
N ASN A 75 -22.88 -3.55 13.28
CA ASN A 75 -22.63 -4.77 12.51
C ASN A 75 -21.75 -4.54 11.29
N LEU A 76 -21.86 -3.38 10.61
CA LEU A 76 -20.93 -2.99 9.56
C LEU A 76 -19.51 -2.93 10.12
N GLY A 77 -19.31 -2.24 11.24
CA GLY A 77 -17.99 -2.15 11.86
C GLY A 77 -17.42 -3.51 12.27
N ASN A 78 -18.26 -4.40 12.80
CA ASN A 78 -17.87 -5.78 13.10
C ASN A 78 -17.47 -6.55 11.84
N GLY A 79 -18.25 -6.38 10.76
CA GLY A 79 -18.00 -6.97 9.45
C GLY A 79 -16.68 -6.49 8.84
N VAL A 80 -16.37 -5.19 8.93
CA VAL A 80 -15.11 -4.62 8.44
C VAL A 80 -13.91 -5.17 9.20
N ILE A 81 -13.97 -5.26 10.54
CA ILE A 81 -12.86 -5.82 11.33
C ILE A 81 -12.62 -7.29 10.95
N HIS A 82 -13.67 -8.11 10.90
CA HIS A 82 -13.55 -9.52 10.49
C HIS A 82 -13.13 -9.67 9.03
N PHE A 83 -13.56 -8.79 8.13
CA PHE A 83 -13.10 -8.77 6.75
C PHE A 83 -11.59 -8.54 6.70
N LEU A 84 -11.06 -7.57 7.44
CA LEU A 84 -9.63 -7.28 7.46
C LEU A 84 -8.82 -8.45 8.04
N GLU A 85 -9.28 -9.08 9.13
CA GLU A 85 -8.67 -10.33 9.62
C GLU A 85 -8.67 -11.43 8.55
N ALA A 86 -9.82 -11.66 7.90
CA ALA A 86 -9.99 -12.69 6.89
C ALA A 86 -9.11 -12.45 5.65
N THR A 87 -8.98 -11.20 5.20
CA THR A 87 -8.18 -10.86 4.01
C THR A 87 -6.68 -10.87 4.25
N LEU A 88 -6.24 -10.69 5.50
CA LEU A 88 -4.81 -10.77 5.84
C LEU A 88 -4.37 -12.22 6.08
N GLY A 89 -5.24 -13.10 6.58
CA GLY A 89 -4.89 -14.50 6.91
C GLY A 89 -5.40 -15.56 5.93
N PHE A 90 -6.43 -15.23 5.14
CA PHE A 90 -7.16 -16.18 4.27
C PHE A 90 -7.70 -17.43 4.99
N GLU A 91 -7.87 -17.36 6.32
CA GLU A 91 -8.37 -18.47 7.15
C GLU A 91 -9.87 -18.72 6.85
N PRO A 92 -10.27 -19.96 6.49
CA PRO A 92 -11.66 -20.26 6.12
C PRO A 92 -12.70 -19.88 7.19
N GLU A 93 -12.37 -20.06 8.48
CA GLU A 93 -13.27 -19.72 9.58
C GLU A 93 -13.47 -18.20 9.71
N LYS A 94 -12.39 -17.42 9.57
CA LYS A 94 -12.44 -15.95 9.58
C LYS A 94 -13.20 -15.43 8.37
N ILE A 95 -12.98 -15.99 7.19
CA ILE A 95 -13.72 -15.66 5.96
C ILE A 95 -15.23 -15.89 6.17
N LYS A 96 -15.62 -17.06 6.67
CA LYS A 96 -17.02 -17.39 6.94
C LYS A 96 -17.65 -16.41 7.93
N LYS A 97 -16.97 -16.12 9.04
CA LYS A 97 -17.44 -15.17 10.06
C LYS A 97 -17.60 -13.76 9.49
N ALA A 98 -16.67 -13.32 8.66
CA ALA A 98 -16.76 -12.03 7.98
C ALA A 98 -17.96 -11.98 7.03
N GLN A 99 -18.20 -13.04 6.23
CA GLN A 99 -19.37 -13.15 5.35
C GLN A 99 -20.69 -13.06 6.13
N GLU A 100 -20.81 -13.76 7.26
CA GLU A 100 -21.99 -13.72 8.13
C GLU A 100 -22.26 -12.32 8.67
N CYS A 101 -21.23 -11.65 9.20
CA CYS A 101 -21.35 -10.30 9.75
C CYS A 101 -21.74 -9.27 8.68
N LEU A 102 -21.10 -9.34 7.50
CA LEU A 102 -21.39 -8.45 6.37
C LEU A 102 -22.80 -8.69 5.81
N LYS A 103 -23.29 -9.94 5.81
CA LYS A 103 -24.65 -10.25 5.38
C LYS A 103 -25.69 -9.62 6.31
N ILE A 104 -25.44 -9.66 7.62
CA ILE A 104 -26.30 -8.98 8.60
C ILE A 104 -26.31 -7.47 8.35
N ALA A 105 -25.14 -6.86 8.13
CA ALA A 105 -25.04 -5.43 7.81
C ALA A 105 -25.78 -5.09 6.50
N GLU A 106 -25.67 -5.90 5.45
CA GLU A 106 -26.38 -5.75 4.17
C GLU A 106 -27.91 -5.71 4.37
N ASP A 107 -28.45 -6.68 5.13
CA ASP A 107 -29.88 -6.80 5.37
C ASP A 107 -30.43 -5.69 6.29
N LEU A 108 -29.65 -5.28 7.29
CA LEU A 108 -30.01 -4.16 8.18
C LEU A 108 -29.95 -2.82 7.45
N SER A 109 -29.04 -2.65 6.49
CA SER A 109 -28.87 -1.38 5.77
C SER A 109 -30.11 -0.99 4.98
N THR A 110 -30.69 -1.94 4.25
CA THR A 110 -31.91 -1.68 3.45
C THR A 110 -33.09 -1.30 4.35
N LYS A 111 -33.25 -1.98 5.49
CA LYS A 111 -34.33 -1.68 6.44
C LYS A 111 -34.10 -0.34 7.16
N SER A 112 -32.84 -0.01 7.47
CA SER A 112 -32.45 1.24 8.12
C SER A 112 -32.63 2.45 7.19
N GLU A 113 -32.36 2.28 5.89
CA GLU A 113 -32.65 3.30 4.88
C GLU A 113 -34.15 3.63 4.84
N HIS A 114 -35.01 2.60 4.75
CA HIS A 114 -36.46 2.80 4.79
C HIS A 114 -36.93 3.42 6.11
N TYR A 115 -36.36 3.01 7.25
CA TYR A 115 -36.68 3.58 8.55
C TYR A 115 -36.35 5.08 8.62
N ASN A 116 -35.16 5.50 8.18
CA ASN A 116 -34.76 6.92 8.20
C ASN A 116 -35.62 7.75 7.25
N GLN A 117 -35.98 7.21 6.07
CA GLN A 117 -36.85 7.88 5.10
C GLN A 117 -38.28 8.04 5.62
N GLN A 118 -38.89 6.98 6.16
CA GLN A 118 -40.27 6.99 6.67
C GLN A 118 -40.44 7.93 7.87
N ASN A 119 -39.47 7.91 8.79
CA ASN A 119 -39.51 8.74 9.99
C ASN A 119 -38.91 10.14 9.78
N LYS A 120 -38.53 10.50 8.54
CA LYS A 120 -37.94 11.80 8.18
C LYS A 120 -36.73 12.15 9.06
N ILE A 121 -35.86 11.17 9.32
CA ILE A 121 -34.65 11.35 10.13
C ILE A 121 -33.55 11.91 9.23
N TYR A 122 -33.25 13.20 9.39
CA TYR A 122 -32.19 13.88 8.66
C TYR A 122 -30.92 13.88 9.52
N THR A 123 -29.95 13.04 9.13
CA THR A 123 -28.66 12.89 9.79
C THR A 123 -27.62 13.91 9.35
N SER A 124 -27.86 14.59 8.22
CA SER A 124 -26.94 15.54 7.58
C SER A 124 -27.70 16.74 7.01
N ASP A 125 -27.09 17.93 7.06
CA ASP A 125 -27.58 19.11 6.35
C ASP A 125 -27.24 19.07 4.84
N ARG A 126 -26.25 18.27 4.45
CA ARG A 126 -25.74 18.19 3.07
C ARG A 126 -26.35 17.04 2.27
N TYR A 127 -26.60 15.93 2.94
CA TYR A 127 -26.99 14.68 2.30
C TYR A 127 -28.45 14.30 2.56
N PRO A 128 -29.10 13.62 1.60
CA PRO A 128 -30.48 13.16 1.78
C PRO A 128 -30.58 12.07 2.87
N PRO A 129 -31.74 11.95 3.53
CA PRO A 129 -31.94 10.97 4.61
C PRO A 129 -31.77 9.54 4.12
N GLY A 130 -31.00 8.74 4.87
CA GLY A 130 -30.71 7.34 4.55
C GLY A 130 -29.51 7.13 3.62
N LEU A 131 -28.78 8.18 3.21
CA LEU A 131 -27.58 8.02 2.38
C LEU A 131 -26.51 7.22 3.12
N GLU A 132 -26.32 7.44 4.42
CA GLU A 132 -25.42 6.66 5.28
C GLU A 132 -25.76 5.16 5.27
N CYS A 133 -27.04 4.82 5.30
CA CYS A 133 -27.51 3.43 5.22
C CYS A 133 -27.21 2.83 3.83
N LYS A 134 -27.39 3.62 2.78
CA LYS A 134 -27.08 3.19 1.41
C LYS A 134 -25.58 2.97 1.20
N VAL A 135 -24.73 3.83 1.79
CA VAL A 135 -23.26 3.65 1.77
C VAL A 135 -22.88 2.37 2.52
N ALA A 136 -23.44 2.15 3.72
CA ALA A 136 -23.23 0.92 4.49
C ALA A 136 -23.63 -0.35 3.71
N TYR A 137 -24.74 -0.30 2.96
CA TYR A 137 -25.16 -1.39 2.07
C TYR A 137 -24.13 -1.66 0.97
N ILE A 138 -23.67 -0.60 0.29
CA ILE A 138 -22.70 -0.71 -0.80
C ILE A 138 -21.39 -1.30 -0.28
N GLU A 139 -20.88 -0.78 0.83
CA GLU A 139 -19.66 -1.25 1.49
C GLU A 139 -19.79 -2.74 1.86
N SER A 140 -20.88 -3.12 2.55
CA SER A 140 -21.13 -4.53 2.90
C SER A 140 -21.20 -5.45 1.68
N CYS A 141 -21.84 -4.99 0.59
CA CYS A 141 -21.92 -5.71 -0.67
C CYS A 141 -20.56 -5.90 -1.33
N LEU A 142 -19.71 -4.87 -1.33
CA LEU A 142 -18.37 -4.92 -1.92
C LEU A 142 -17.48 -5.87 -1.14
N LEU A 143 -17.39 -5.70 0.18
CA LEU A 143 -16.58 -6.56 1.04
C LEU A 143 -17.05 -8.02 0.97
N GLY A 144 -18.37 -8.24 0.98
CA GLY A 144 -18.93 -9.58 0.83
C GLY A 144 -18.62 -10.21 -0.52
N ALA A 145 -18.67 -9.44 -1.61
CA ALA A 145 -18.33 -9.94 -2.94
C ALA A 145 -16.84 -10.28 -3.08
N LEU A 146 -15.95 -9.49 -2.45
CA LEU A 146 -14.52 -9.79 -2.40
C LEU A 146 -14.24 -11.11 -1.66
N LEU A 147 -14.88 -11.34 -0.51
CA LEU A 147 -14.74 -12.62 0.20
C LEU A 147 -15.26 -13.81 -0.63
N MET A 148 -16.30 -13.62 -1.43
CA MET A 148 -16.82 -14.67 -2.32
C MET A 148 -15.83 -15.01 -3.44
N LEU A 149 -14.99 -14.07 -3.89
CA LEU A 149 -13.94 -14.34 -4.88
C LEU A 149 -12.78 -15.15 -4.31
N PHE A 150 -12.60 -15.16 -2.99
CA PHE A 150 -11.60 -16.01 -2.33
C PHE A 150 -12.06 -17.47 -2.19
N ASN A 151 -13.35 -17.74 -2.33
CA ASN A 151 -13.86 -19.10 -2.38
C ASN A 151 -13.60 -19.68 -3.79
N GLU A 152 -13.02 -20.89 -3.87
CA GLU A 152 -12.74 -21.59 -5.14
C GLU A 152 -14.03 -22.13 -5.84
N SER A 153 -15.19 -21.54 -5.56
CA SER A 153 -16.49 -21.93 -6.12
C SER A 153 -16.83 -21.08 -7.33
N TYR A 154 -16.95 -21.72 -8.50
CA TYR A 154 -17.36 -21.06 -9.75
C TYR A 154 -18.71 -20.31 -9.62
N VAL A 155 -19.65 -20.89 -8.86
CA VAL A 155 -20.96 -20.27 -8.59
C VAL A 155 -20.79 -19.00 -7.75
N ASP A 156 -19.90 -19.02 -6.76
CA ASP A 156 -19.62 -17.85 -5.93
C ASP A 156 -18.89 -16.77 -6.73
N THR A 157 -17.99 -17.13 -7.64
CA THR A 157 -17.35 -16.19 -8.57
C THR A 157 -18.38 -15.45 -9.43
N ILE A 158 -19.36 -16.14 -10.02
CA ILE A 158 -20.41 -15.48 -10.83
C ILE A 158 -21.25 -14.53 -9.96
N LYS A 159 -21.69 -14.99 -8.78
CA LYS A 159 -22.47 -14.17 -7.86
C LYS A 159 -21.67 -12.96 -7.39
N ALA A 160 -20.38 -13.12 -7.11
CA ALA A 160 -19.46 -12.06 -6.72
C ALA A 160 -19.35 -11.01 -7.82
N LEU A 161 -19.15 -11.40 -9.08
CA LEU A 161 -19.09 -10.49 -10.21
C LEU A 161 -20.40 -9.69 -10.38
N TYR A 162 -21.55 -10.33 -10.22
CA TYR A 162 -22.84 -9.65 -10.24
C TYR A 162 -22.98 -8.63 -9.09
N LYS A 163 -22.63 -9.02 -7.86
CA LYS A 163 -22.63 -8.13 -6.70
C LYS A 163 -21.68 -6.94 -6.89
N LEU A 164 -20.45 -7.18 -7.37
CA LEU A 164 -19.48 -6.13 -7.67
C LEU A 164 -20.00 -5.14 -8.69
N LYS A 165 -20.63 -5.61 -9.78
CA LYS A 165 -21.22 -4.73 -10.79
C LYS A 165 -22.34 -3.84 -10.21
N LYS A 166 -23.24 -4.44 -9.42
CA LYS A 166 -24.34 -3.71 -8.77
C LYS A 166 -23.79 -2.66 -7.81
N ALA A 167 -22.82 -3.04 -6.98
CA ALA A 167 -22.20 -2.16 -6.00
C ALA A 167 -21.42 -1.02 -6.69
N TYR A 168 -20.68 -1.31 -7.76
CA TYR A 168 -19.96 -0.29 -8.54
C TYR A 168 -20.89 0.79 -9.10
N SER A 169 -22.02 0.41 -9.69
CA SER A 169 -22.99 1.37 -10.24
C SER A 169 -23.61 2.25 -9.14
N ALA A 170 -23.98 1.64 -8.02
CA ALA A 170 -24.50 2.37 -6.86
C ALA A 170 -23.44 3.33 -6.28
N LEU A 171 -22.19 2.86 -6.15
CA LEU A 171 -21.06 3.63 -5.63
C LEU A 171 -20.70 4.80 -6.53
N SER A 172 -20.68 4.61 -7.86
CA SER A 172 -20.46 5.68 -8.84
C SER A 172 -21.49 6.80 -8.68
N SER A 173 -22.76 6.43 -8.46
CA SER A 173 -23.84 7.40 -8.23
C SER A 173 -23.67 8.16 -6.91
N VAL A 174 -23.29 7.46 -5.84
CA VAL A 174 -23.01 8.07 -4.53
C VAL A 174 -21.79 9.00 -4.61
N ASN A 175 -20.69 8.56 -5.22
CA ASN A 175 -19.49 9.38 -5.35
C ASN A 175 -19.79 10.67 -6.13
N LYS A 176 -20.52 10.60 -7.25
CA LYS A 176 -20.95 11.80 -7.99
C LYS A 176 -21.76 12.78 -7.13
N LEU A 177 -22.67 12.27 -6.30
CA LEU A 177 -23.43 13.09 -5.35
C LEU A 177 -22.51 13.75 -4.32
N VAL A 178 -21.58 12.98 -3.73
CA VAL A 178 -20.60 13.46 -2.76
C VAL A 178 -19.72 14.55 -3.37
N GLN A 179 -19.13 14.31 -4.54
CA GLN A 179 -18.27 15.29 -5.22
C GLN A 179 -19.02 16.58 -5.58
N LYS A 180 -20.25 16.46 -6.07
CA LYS A 180 -21.11 17.63 -6.34
C LYS A 180 -21.34 18.45 -5.07
N LYS A 181 -21.68 17.79 -3.96
CA LYS A 181 -21.95 18.44 -2.67
C LYS A 181 -20.71 19.04 -2.01
N LYS A 182 -19.53 18.44 -2.21
CA LYS A 182 -18.24 19.02 -1.79
C LYS A 182 -17.92 20.31 -2.55
N GLY A 183 -18.16 20.32 -3.87
CA GLY A 183 -17.95 21.51 -4.71
C GLY A 183 -18.94 22.66 -4.43
N GLU A 184 -20.09 22.38 -3.82
CA GLU A 184 -21.07 23.38 -3.38
C GLU A 184 -20.65 24.10 -2.08
N ASN A 185 -19.61 23.64 -1.37
CA ASN A 185 -19.24 24.09 -0.02
C ASN A 185 -18.22 25.24 0.02
N THR A 186 -18.32 26.21 -0.89
CA THR A 186 -17.56 27.48 -0.86
C THR A 186 -18.28 28.55 -0.02
N TYR A 187 -18.84 28.18 1.14
CA TYR A 187 -19.67 29.07 1.98
C TYR A 187 -19.02 29.48 3.31
N LEU A 188 -17.69 29.47 3.39
CA LEU A 188 -16.94 30.14 4.47
C LEU A 188 -15.82 31.06 3.95
N THR A 189 -15.90 31.52 2.70
CA THR A 189 -15.16 32.71 2.27
C THR A 189 -15.92 33.97 2.67
N LYS A 190 -15.36 34.68 3.65
CA LYS A 190 -15.74 36.03 4.13
C LYS A 190 -17.15 36.17 4.72
N HIS A 191 -17.27 35.91 6.02
CA HIS A 191 -18.13 36.78 6.81
C HIS A 191 -17.33 38.05 7.11
N ASN A 192 -17.82 39.18 6.59
CA ASN A 192 -17.31 40.52 6.81
C ASN A 192 -17.23 40.80 8.32
N GLU A 193 -16.03 41.05 8.82
CA GLU A 193 -15.83 42.04 9.88
C GLU A 193 -15.60 43.38 9.20
N ASP A 194 -16.65 44.20 9.14
CA ASP A 194 -16.51 45.64 9.04
C ASP A 194 -16.00 46.14 10.40
N MET A 195 -14.71 46.45 10.48
CA MET A 195 -14.14 47.37 11.46
C MET A 195 -13.04 48.18 10.76
N VAL A 196 -13.50 49.26 10.13
CA VAL A 196 -12.87 50.59 10.02
C VAL A 196 -11.34 50.61 10.06
N PHE A 197 -10.69 50.84 8.91
CA PHE A 197 -9.58 51.77 8.81
C PHE A 197 -9.57 52.45 7.42
N ASN A 198 -9.51 53.77 7.47
CA ASN A 198 -9.65 54.73 6.37
C ASN A 198 -8.78 54.41 5.16
N THR A 199 -9.41 54.45 3.98
CA THR A 199 -8.75 54.76 2.72
C THR A 199 -8.86 56.26 2.49
N ASP A 200 -7.75 56.96 2.66
CA ASP A 200 -7.46 58.18 1.91
C ASP A 200 -5.98 58.10 1.52
N ASP A 201 -5.71 58.51 0.28
CA ASP A 201 -4.41 58.71 -0.37
C ASP A 201 -3.65 57.45 -0.85
N VAL A 202 -3.76 57.14 -2.15
CA VAL A 202 -2.78 57.54 -3.17
C VAL A 202 -3.32 57.14 -4.56
N GLU A 203 -3.21 58.09 -5.47
CA GLU A 203 -3.68 58.17 -6.86
C GLU A 203 -3.02 57.17 -7.83
N ASP A 204 -3.86 56.73 -8.78
CA ASP A 204 -3.69 56.56 -10.24
C ASP A 204 -2.48 55.88 -10.91
N ASP A 205 -2.88 55.12 -11.95
CA ASP A 205 -2.19 54.71 -13.18
C ASP A 205 -1.08 53.62 -13.08
N GLU A 206 -0.97 52.63 -13.97
CA GLU A 206 -1.43 52.53 -15.35
C GLU A 206 -1.46 51.05 -15.82
N LEU A 207 -2.18 50.88 -16.92
CA LEU A 207 -2.58 49.74 -17.71
C LEU A 207 -1.44 48.90 -18.38
N LEU A 208 -1.81 47.67 -18.82
CA LEU A 208 -1.35 46.89 -20.00
C LEU A 208 -0.57 45.57 -19.82
N THR A 209 -1.33 44.50 -20.08
CA THR A 209 -1.10 43.31 -20.91
C THR A 209 0.20 43.10 -21.69
N SER A 210 0.72 41.86 -21.56
CA SER A 210 1.32 40.94 -22.57
C SER A 210 2.27 41.48 -23.65
N SER A 211 3.47 40.88 -23.75
CA SER A 211 3.87 40.00 -24.87
C SER A 211 5.37 39.60 -24.83
N ASP A 212 5.63 38.38 -25.27
CA ASP A 212 6.75 37.92 -26.11
C ASP A 212 8.21 37.82 -25.61
N TYR A 213 8.66 36.56 -25.55
CA TYR A 213 9.84 35.96 -26.22
C TYR A 213 11.05 36.84 -26.57
N SER A 214 12.23 36.43 -26.09
CA SER A 214 13.38 36.14 -26.96
C SER A 214 14.48 35.34 -26.24
N GLU A 215 15.09 34.43 -27.02
CA GLU A 215 16.27 33.60 -26.74
C GLU A 215 17.56 34.43 -26.69
N TYR A 216 18.57 33.97 -25.94
CA TYR A 216 19.99 34.09 -26.31
C TYR A 216 20.80 32.89 -25.78
N TYR A 217 21.63 32.35 -26.66
CA TYR A 217 22.59 31.26 -26.48
C TYR A 217 24.01 31.78 -26.16
N GLU A 218 24.91 30.82 -25.89
CA GLU A 218 26.39 30.84 -25.89
C GLU A 218 27.07 31.28 -24.57
N GLU A 219 28.18 30.70 -24.11
CA GLU A 219 28.91 29.43 -24.31
C GLU A 219 30.05 29.45 -23.25
N ASP A 220 30.55 28.25 -22.91
CA ASP A 220 31.93 27.92 -22.50
C ASP A 220 32.50 28.02 -21.06
N GLU A 221 33.02 26.83 -20.68
CA GLU A 221 34.30 26.48 -20.03
C GLU A 221 34.51 26.39 -18.50
N SER A 222 34.55 25.12 -18.06
CA SER A 222 35.66 24.44 -17.34
C SER A 222 35.70 24.36 -15.78
N PHE A 223 35.84 23.11 -15.33
CA PHE A 223 36.51 22.57 -14.12
C PHE A 223 36.29 23.24 -12.74
N SER A 224 35.66 22.51 -11.81
CA SER A 224 36.36 21.73 -10.77
C SER A 224 35.43 21.24 -9.64
N ASP A 225 35.93 20.21 -8.98
CA ASP A 225 35.44 19.45 -7.83
C ASP A 225 34.86 20.30 -6.68
N GLY A 226 33.84 19.79 -5.98
CA GLY A 226 33.23 20.49 -4.85
C GLY A 226 32.00 19.81 -4.29
N GLY A 227 32.21 18.77 -3.47
CA GLY A 227 31.16 18.20 -2.63
C GLY A 227 30.57 19.27 -1.71
N ALA A 228 29.28 19.58 -1.89
CA ALA A 228 28.53 20.42 -0.96
C ALA A 228 27.98 19.54 0.18
N SER A 229 28.63 19.65 1.35
CA SER A 229 28.19 19.05 2.60
C SER A 229 26.83 19.56 3.06
N ILE A 230 26.13 18.70 3.79
CA ILE A 230 24.78 18.89 4.34
C ILE A 230 24.67 19.98 5.44
N ASP A 231 25.77 20.66 5.77
CA ASP A 231 25.87 21.54 6.94
C ASP A 231 25.53 23.02 6.70
N THR A 232 25.38 23.47 5.44
CA THR A 232 25.10 24.90 5.15
C THR A 232 23.61 25.26 5.17
N PHE A 233 22.70 24.30 5.38
CA PHE A 233 21.25 24.54 5.40
C PHE A 233 20.67 24.78 6.80
N TYR A 234 21.43 24.52 7.87
CA TYR A 234 20.92 24.55 9.26
C TYR A 234 21.37 25.74 10.12
N SER A 235 22.13 26.71 9.59
CA SER A 235 22.66 27.83 10.37
C SER A 235 21.73 29.05 10.52
N CYS A 236 20.48 29.00 10.07
CA CYS A 236 19.51 30.11 10.21
C CYS A 236 18.42 29.92 11.28
N LEU A 237 18.60 29.00 12.25
CA LEU A 237 17.58 28.74 13.29
C LEU A 237 17.74 29.56 14.59
N ASP A 238 18.67 30.50 14.66
CA ASP A 238 18.83 31.37 15.83
C ASP A 238 18.46 32.83 15.52
N SER A 239 17.17 33.16 15.47
CA SER A 239 16.57 34.42 15.97
C SER A 239 15.08 34.57 15.56
N PRO A 240 14.17 34.94 16.47
CA PRO A 240 12.78 35.20 16.13
C PRO A 240 12.60 36.67 15.76
N HIS A 241 12.27 36.96 14.50
CA HIS A 241 11.32 38.00 14.06
C HIS A 241 11.44 38.25 12.54
N LEU A 242 10.27 38.40 11.90
CA LEU A 242 10.03 38.94 10.54
C LEU A 242 10.40 38.04 9.34
N ILE A 243 9.37 37.45 8.71
CA ILE A 243 8.89 37.71 7.33
C ILE A 243 7.92 36.59 6.94
N GLN A 244 6.64 36.92 6.78
CA GLN A 244 5.60 36.04 6.25
C GLN A 244 4.88 36.78 5.12
N LYS A 245 5.23 36.44 3.86
CA LYS A 245 4.34 36.48 2.68
C LYS A 245 5.12 36.12 1.41
N LYS A 246 4.90 34.90 0.91
CA LYS A 246 4.65 34.59 -0.52
C LYS A 246 4.24 33.12 -0.64
N PHE A 247 3.26 32.90 -1.51
CA PHE A 247 2.49 31.67 -1.76
C PHE A 247 3.27 30.34 -1.75
N THR A 248 2.83 29.40 -0.90
CA THR A 248 2.88 27.95 -1.15
C THR A 248 1.63 27.30 -0.56
N GLY A 249 0.70 26.87 -1.40
CA GLY A 249 -0.33 25.91 -1.00
C GLY A 249 0.32 24.54 -0.79
N TRP A 250 -0.30 23.73 0.07
CA TRP A 250 0.12 22.42 0.56
C TRP A 250 1.15 22.55 1.70
N GLY A 251 0.61 22.45 2.93
CA GLY A 251 1.33 22.76 4.17
C GLY A 251 2.52 21.84 4.42
N ASN A 252 3.64 22.45 4.76
CA ASN A 252 4.71 21.79 5.51
C ASN A 252 4.15 21.30 6.87
N LEU A 253 4.81 20.35 7.52
CA LEU A 253 4.51 19.92 8.90
C LEU A 253 4.51 21.10 9.91
N GLU A 254 5.17 22.20 9.55
CA GLU A 254 5.16 23.49 10.28
C GLU A 254 3.83 24.26 10.17
N GLY A 255 2.97 23.90 9.21
CA GLY A 255 1.66 24.49 8.96
C GLY A 255 0.49 23.68 9.53
N SER A 256 0.74 22.72 10.44
CA SER A 256 -0.35 22.26 11.31
C SER A 256 -0.78 23.45 12.15
N THR A 257 -2.03 23.89 12.04
CA THR A 257 -2.56 24.95 12.89
C THR A 257 -2.52 24.44 14.32
N LEU A 258 -1.44 24.74 15.04
CA LEU A 258 -1.27 24.46 16.46
C LEU A 258 -2.23 25.38 17.21
N LEU A 259 -3.48 24.97 17.29
CA LEU A 259 -4.50 25.69 18.01
C LEU A 259 -4.45 25.26 19.48
N SER A 260 -4.34 26.24 20.37
CA SER A 260 -4.38 26.01 21.82
C SER A 260 -5.76 25.49 22.23
N ASP A 261 -5.83 24.65 23.28
CA ASP A 261 -7.10 24.13 23.84
C ASP A 261 -8.11 25.27 24.16
N SER A 262 -7.63 26.48 24.49
CA SER A 262 -8.48 27.65 24.76
C SER A 262 -9.19 28.23 23.53
N SER A 263 -8.61 28.11 22.33
CA SER A 263 -9.18 28.66 21.09
C SER A 263 -10.26 27.76 20.46
N TYR A 264 -10.43 26.53 20.97
CA TYR A 264 -11.36 25.52 20.47
C TYR A 264 -12.66 25.40 21.28
N ASN A 265 -12.70 25.95 22.49
CA ASN A 265 -13.91 25.94 23.34
C ASN A 265 -15.12 26.66 22.70
N ASP A 266 -14.93 27.34 21.57
CA ASP A 266 -15.96 28.04 20.81
C ASP A 266 -16.54 27.24 19.61
N LEU A 267 -16.06 26.02 19.34
CA LEU A 267 -16.64 25.17 18.28
C LEU A 267 -17.92 24.47 18.75
N GLU A 268 -19.00 24.64 17.99
CA GLU A 268 -20.30 24.05 18.33
C GLU A 268 -20.39 22.56 17.94
N PRO A 269 -21.08 21.71 18.74
CA PRO A 269 -21.38 20.34 18.36
C PRO A 269 -22.19 20.29 17.05
N SER A 270 -21.63 19.69 16.00
CA SER A 270 -22.20 19.71 14.64
C SER A 270 -22.88 18.41 14.21
N ASP A 271 -22.99 17.42 15.10
CA ASP A 271 -23.48 16.07 14.78
C ASP A 271 -25.01 15.95 14.64
N ILE A 272 -25.73 17.07 14.69
CA ILE A 272 -27.14 17.17 14.31
C ILE A 272 -27.35 18.34 13.33
N PRO A 273 -28.37 18.27 12.46
CA PRO A 273 -28.72 19.37 11.57
C PRO A 273 -28.82 20.73 12.29
N LEU A 274 -28.24 21.77 11.68
CA LEU A 274 -28.10 23.10 12.28
C LEU A 274 -29.44 23.68 12.76
N HIS A 275 -30.52 23.42 12.02
CA HIS A 275 -31.86 23.90 12.40
C HIS A 275 -32.38 23.24 13.70
N LEU A 276 -32.09 21.95 13.93
CA LEU A 276 -32.44 21.25 15.17
C LEU A 276 -31.57 21.76 16.32
N LEU A 277 -30.28 21.98 16.08
CA LEU A 277 -29.37 22.55 17.08
C LEU A 277 -29.86 23.93 17.55
N LYS A 278 -30.25 24.80 16.62
CA LYS A 278 -30.83 26.12 16.93
C LYS A 278 -32.11 26.00 17.76
N GLN A 279 -33.02 25.07 17.42
CA GLN A 279 -34.24 24.85 18.20
C GLN A 279 -33.95 24.41 19.64
N ILE A 280 -33.01 23.46 19.83
CA ILE A 280 -32.60 22.98 21.15
C ILE A 280 -31.97 24.11 21.98
N LYS A 281 -31.12 24.93 21.36
CA LYS A 281 -30.43 26.06 22.03
C LYS A 281 -31.36 27.21 22.39
N ASN A 282 -32.45 27.41 21.66
CA ASN A 282 -33.43 28.46 21.97
C ASN A 282 -34.22 28.17 23.26
N ALA A 283 -34.30 26.91 23.69
CA ALA A 283 -34.96 26.51 24.94
C ALA A 283 -34.09 25.52 25.73
N PRO A 284 -32.91 25.94 26.24
CA PRO A 284 -31.91 25.02 26.80
C PRO A 284 -32.33 24.45 28.17
N ASN A 285 -33.26 25.11 28.85
CA ASN A 285 -33.77 24.69 30.16
C ASN A 285 -34.88 23.63 30.07
N ASP A 286 -35.42 23.37 28.87
CA ASP A 286 -36.36 22.28 28.68
C ASP A 286 -35.66 20.95 28.96
N LYS A 287 -36.28 20.11 29.80
CA LYS A 287 -35.75 18.80 30.20
C LYS A 287 -35.23 17.94 29.03
N PRO A 288 -35.94 17.79 27.89
CA PRO A 288 -35.42 17.06 26.73
C PRO A 288 -34.21 17.75 26.10
N ASN A 289 -34.25 19.07 25.91
CA ASN A 289 -33.16 19.84 25.29
C ASN A 289 -31.87 19.80 26.13
N LYS A 290 -31.99 19.92 27.46
CA LYS A 290 -30.87 19.74 28.39
C LYS A 290 -30.23 18.36 28.26
N THR A 291 -31.05 17.33 28.05
CA THR A 291 -30.58 15.95 27.84
C THR A 291 -29.87 15.81 26.49
N TYR A 292 -30.42 16.39 25.43
CA TYR A 292 -29.79 16.40 24.11
C TYR A 292 -28.46 17.15 24.09
N LEU A 293 -28.37 18.33 24.71
CA LEU A 293 -27.13 19.11 24.82
C LEU A 293 -26.06 18.34 25.58
N LYS A 294 -26.42 17.67 26.67
CA LYS A 294 -25.49 16.81 27.41
C LYS A 294 -24.95 15.69 26.53
N LYS A 295 -25.83 14.98 25.82
CA LYS A 295 -25.43 13.88 24.93
C LYS A 295 -24.60 14.35 23.72
N LEU A 296 -24.93 15.51 23.16
CA LEU A 296 -24.13 16.15 22.10
C LEU A 296 -22.71 16.45 22.58
N ASN A 297 -22.55 16.99 23.78
CA ASN A 297 -21.24 17.23 24.37
C ASN A 297 -20.47 15.94 24.61
N GLU A 298 -21.14 14.88 25.10
CA GLU A 298 -20.52 13.56 25.27
C GLU A 298 -20.02 12.98 23.93
N LEU A 299 -20.80 13.11 22.86
CA LEU A 299 -20.43 12.64 21.52
C LEU A 299 -19.31 13.47 20.90
N TYR A 300 -19.36 14.79 21.06
CA TYR A 300 -18.29 15.68 20.67
C TYR A 300 -16.97 15.27 21.35
N GLN A 301 -16.98 15.07 22.68
CA GLN A 301 -15.79 14.60 23.39
C GLN A 301 -15.34 13.21 22.92
N MET A 302 -16.29 12.31 22.68
CA MET A 302 -16.00 10.96 22.17
C MET A 302 -15.24 11.02 20.84
N ARG A 303 -15.67 11.90 19.94
CA ARG A 303 -15.04 12.15 18.65
C ARG A 303 -13.71 12.87 18.77
N GLU A 304 -13.62 13.88 19.60
CA GLU A 304 -12.39 14.61 19.87
C GLU A 304 -11.29 13.69 20.44
N ASP A 305 -11.65 12.79 21.36
CA ASP A 305 -10.76 11.73 21.86
C ASP A 305 -10.32 10.77 20.77
N ARG A 306 -11.21 10.50 19.82
CA ARG A 306 -10.88 9.71 18.64
C ARG A 306 -9.88 10.47 17.79
N LEU A 307 -10.22 11.64 17.28
CA LEU A 307 -9.37 12.45 16.38
C LEU A 307 -7.96 12.69 16.96
N ARG A 308 -7.85 12.93 18.27
CA ARG A 308 -6.56 13.13 18.96
C ARG A 308 -5.83 11.85 19.38
N GLY A 309 -6.45 10.66 19.22
CA GLY A 309 -5.87 9.39 19.65
C GLY A 309 -5.86 9.16 21.17
N ARG A 310 -6.54 10.00 21.97
CA ARG A 310 -6.57 9.92 23.45
C ARG A 310 -7.18 8.62 23.99
N HIS A 311 -8.01 7.95 23.19
CA HIS A 311 -8.59 6.66 23.58
C HIS A 311 -7.67 5.45 23.30
N ILE A 312 -6.53 5.67 22.64
CA ILE A 312 -5.60 4.61 22.20
C ILE A 312 -4.38 4.55 23.11
N ASN A 313 -3.82 5.73 23.44
CA ASN A 313 -2.59 5.84 24.20
C ASN A 313 -2.66 7.03 25.17
N ASP A 314 -2.29 6.78 26.42
CA ASP A 314 -2.16 7.82 27.46
C ASP A 314 -0.82 8.57 27.37
N SER A 315 0.15 8.01 26.64
CA SER A 315 1.50 8.57 26.46
C SER A 315 1.57 9.44 25.21
N PHE A 316 2.25 10.59 25.34
CA PHE A 316 2.60 11.45 24.21
C PHE A 316 3.94 11.01 23.63
N TYR A 317 4.11 11.20 22.33
CA TYR A 317 5.35 10.92 21.63
C TYR A 317 5.86 12.17 20.95
N LYS A 318 7.16 12.21 20.70
CA LYS A 318 7.79 13.27 19.93
C LYS A 318 7.42 13.11 18.46
N ILE A 319 7.10 14.23 17.79
CA ILE A 319 6.89 14.24 16.34
C ILE A 319 8.23 13.95 15.66
N ARG A 320 8.29 12.88 14.88
CA ARG A 320 9.47 12.49 14.11
C ARG A 320 9.59 13.34 12.84
N LYS A 321 10.82 13.66 12.45
CA LYS A 321 11.10 14.45 11.23
C LYS A 321 11.27 13.54 10.02
N ASN A 322 11.92 12.39 10.19
CA ASN A 322 12.21 11.46 9.11
C ASN A 322 11.73 10.05 9.44
N LEU A 323 11.42 9.29 8.41
CA LEU A 323 11.23 7.84 8.54
C LEU A 323 12.53 7.19 9.02
N GLY A 324 12.40 6.20 9.90
CA GLY A 324 13.52 5.51 10.54
C GLY A 324 14.04 6.20 11.81
N ASP A 325 13.64 7.44 12.11
CA ASP A 325 13.96 8.06 13.39
C ASP A 325 13.31 7.25 14.53
N PRO A 326 13.99 7.05 15.68
CA PRO A 326 13.44 6.30 16.79
C PRO A 326 12.24 7.03 17.41
N GLN A 327 11.25 6.26 17.84
CA GLN A 327 10.04 6.78 18.48
C GLN A 327 10.31 7.07 19.97
N GLU A 328 10.32 8.35 20.36
CA GLU A 328 10.61 8.79 21.73
C GLU A 328 9.35 9.24 22.46
N LYS A 329 9.15 8.79 23.71
CA LYS A 329 8.08 9.29 24.59
C LYS A 329 8.36 10.73 25.01
N HIS A 330 7.31 11.54 25.09
CA HIS A 330 7.36 12.95 25.46
C HIS A 330 6.40 13.26 26.61
N HIS A 331 6.78 14.20 27.48
CA HIS A 331 6.04 14.48 28.72
C HIS A 331 5.05 15.67 28.63
N GLN A 332 4.98 16.39 27.50
CA GLN A 332 4.11 17.58 27.42
C GLN A 332 2.63 17.23 27.17
N LYS A 333 1.78 17.81 28.02
CA LYS A 333 0.30 17.69 28.04
C LYS A 333 -0.46 18.79 27.29
N LYS A 334 0.21 19.72 26.59
CA LYS A 334 -0.40 21.05 26.30
C LYS A 334 -0.68 21.41 24.84
N PHE A 335 -0.22 20.64 23.85
CA PHE A 335 -0.51 20.92 22.43
C PHE A 335 -0.83 19.65 21.67
N PHE A 336 -1.99 19.62 21.02
CA PHE A 336 -2.42 18.53 20.15
C PHE A 336 -2.59 19.07 18.73
N PRO A 337 -1.66 18.80 17.80
CA PRO A 337 -1.94 19.10 16.40
C PRO A 337 -3.10 18.21 15.94
N TYR A 338 -4.15 18.81 15.37
CA TYR A 338 -5.01 18.02 14.50
C TYR A 338 -4.14 17.55 13.35
N LEU A 339 -4.13 16.25 13.17
CA LEU A 339 -3.22 15.65 12.21
C LEU A 339 -3.71 15.83 10.78
N ASN A 340 -4.97 16.21 10.56
CA ASN A 340 -5.44 16.65 9.27
C ASN A 340 -5.20 18.14 9.07
N THR A 341 -4.88 18.53 7.84
CA THR A 341 -4.41 19.88 7.49
C THR A 341 -5.39 21.00 7.83
N ASN A 342 -6.68 20.68 8.01
CA ASN A 342 -7.74 21.67 8.21
C ASN A 342 -8.52 21.53 9.53
N GLY A 343 -8.21 20.54 10.39
CA GLY A 343 -9.15 20.10 11.44
C GLY A 343 -10.38 19.43 10.79
N ASN A 344 -10.84 18.28 11.30
CA ASN A 344 -12.02 17.65 10.68
C ASN A 344 -13.27 18.44 11.05
N VAL A 345 -13.76 19.28 10.15
CA VAL A 345 -14.96 20.12 10.32
C VAL A 345 -16.26 19.42 9.91
N ASN A 346 -16.18 18.25 9.26
CA ASN A 346 -17.38 17.47 8.95
C ASN A 346 -18.00 16.93 10.24
N ASN A 347 -19.29 16.64 10.30
CA ASN A 347 -19.85 15.83 11.39
C ASN A 347 -19.50 14.33 11.19
N THR A 348 -19.72 13.48 12.19
CA THR A 348 -19.37 12.05 12.14
C THR A 348 -20.00 11.31 10.95
N ILE A 349 -21.25 11.62 10.61
CA ILE A 349 -21.98 10.90 9.55
C ILE A 349 -21.49 11.33 8.17
N ASP A 350 -21.28 12.62 7.96
CA ASP A 350 -20.70 13.16 6.74
C ASP A 350 -19.27 12.64 6.54
N GLU A 351 -18.47 12.59 7.62
CA GLU A 351 -17.13 11.99 7.61
C GLU A 351 -17.18 10.54 7.11
N PHE A 352 -18.12 9.73 7.59
CA PHE A 352 -18.33 8.35 7.12
C PHE A 352 -18.75 8.29 5.64
N ILE A 353 -19.79 9.04 5.25
CA ILE A 353 -20.32 9.03 3.88
C ILE A 353 -19.21 9.37 2.87
N GLU A 354 -18.46 10.44 3.15
CA GLU A 354 -17.43 10.94 2.25
C GLU A 354 -16.22 10.02 2.19
N SER A 355 -15.74 9.56 3.35
CA SER A 355 -14.54 8.73 3.43
C SER A 355 -14.78 7.33 2.88
N SER A 356 -15.92 6.71 3.18
CA SER A 356 -16.27 5.38 2.67
C SER A 356 -16.50 5.41 1.15
N ALA A 357 -17.24 6.41 0.64
CA ALA A 357 -17.45 6.56 -0.80
C ALA A 357 -16.13 6.82 -1.55
N GLY A 358 -15.28 7.71 -1.01
CA GLY A 358 -13.97 8.03 -1.58
C GLY A 358 -13.03 6.83 -1.61
N LEU A 359 -12.88 6.11 -0.49
CA LEU A 359 -12.06 4.91 -0.40
C LEU A 359 -12.55 3.83 -1.36
N CYS A 360 -13.82 3.43 -1.24
CA CYS A 360 -14.35 2.29 -2.00
C CYS A 360 -14.25 2.57 -3.50
N TYR A 361 -14.60 3.79 -3.93
CA TYR A 361 -14.56 4.13 -5.36
C TYR A 361 -13.11 4.25 -5.83
N GLY A 362 -12.24 4.87 -5.03
CA GLY A 362 -10.82 5.00 -5.29
C GLY A 362 -10.11 3.66 -5.49
N ILE A 363 -10.32 2.71 -4.57
CA ILE A 363 -9.76 1.35 -4.65
C ILE A 363 -10.24 0.65 -5.93
N ILE A 364 -11.56 0.68 -6.22
CA ILE A 364 -12.08 0.00 -7.41
C ILE A 364 -11.50 0.62 -8.68
N GLN A 365 -11.43 1.95 -8.76
CA GLN A 365 -10.83 2.64 -9.91
C GLN A 365 -9.36 2.23 -10.10
N LEU A 366 -8.60 2.15 -9.01
CA LEU A 366 -7.20 1.79 -9.05
C LEU A 366 -7.01 0.33 -9.48
N ILE A 367 -7.71 -0.62 -8.86
CA ILE A 367 -7.62 -2.05 -9.19
C ILE A 367 -8.02 -2.31 -10.64
N LEU A 368 -9.15 -1.74 -11.09
CA LEU A 368 -9.61 -1.94 -12.47
C LEU A 368 -8.66 -1.32 -13.49
N SER A 369 -7.95 -0.24 -13.14
CA SER A 369 -6.96 0.39 -14.03
C SER A 369 -5.68 -0.44 -14.27
N ILE A 370 -5.42 -1.44 -13.43
CA ILE A 370 -4.24 -2.30 -13.53
C ILE A 370 -4.52 -3.51 -14.44
N LEU A 371 -5.79 -3.78 -14.75
CA LEU A 371 -6.18 -4.92 -15.60
C LEU A 371 -5.68 -4.76 -17.04
N PRO A 372 -5.46 -5.87 -17.77
CA PRO A 372 -5.07 -5.82 -19.18
C PRO A 372 -6.08 -5.07 -20.07
N PRO A 373 -5.64 -4.39 -21.15
CA PRO A 373 -6.50 -3.59 -22.03
C PRO A 373 -7.72 -4.33 -22.60
N ALA A 374 -7.58 -5.62 -22.89
CA ALA A 374 -8.68 -6.44 -23.37
C ALA A 374 -9.80 -6.56 -22.31
N VAL A 375 -9.42 -6.76 -21.05
CA VAL A 375 -10.35 -6.87 -19.92
C VAL A 375 -10.99 -5.51 -19.64
N THR A 376 -10.19 -4.43 -19.60
CA THR A 376 -10.72 -3.07 -19.36
C THR A 376 -11.67 -2.63 -20.47
N SER A 377 -11.39 -2.98 -21.73
CA SER A 377 -12.27 -2.67 -22.87
C SER A 377 -13.63 -3.35 -22.74
N VAL A 378 -13.65 -4.62 -22.30
CA VAL A 378 -14.89 -5.35 -22.00
C VAL A 378 -15.64 -4.69 -20.85
N LEU A 379 -14.96 -4.37 -19.74
CA LEU A 379 -15.57 -3.69 -18.60
C LEU A 379 -16.16 -2.32 -19.01
N ASN A 380 -15.45 -1.54 -19.83
CA ASN A 380 -15.96 -0.27 -20.34
C ASN A 380 -17.24 -0.45 -21.18
N ALA A 381 -17.27 -1.46 -22.06
CA ALA A 381 -18.47 -1.82 -22.82
C ALA A 381 -19.65 -2.24 -21.91
N PHE A 382 -19.37 -2.78 -20.72
CA PHE A 382 -20.37 -3.12 -19.70
C PHE A 382 -20.76 -1.95 -18.77
N GLY A 383 -20.26 -0.74 -19.04
CA GLY A 383 -20.63 0.50 -18.33
C GLY A 383 -19.71 0.87 -17.16
N PHE A 384 -18.53 0.25 -17.04
CA PHE A 384 -17.51 0.70 -16.10
C PHE A 384 -16.78 1.91 -16.70
N ASN A 385 -16.68 3.01 -15.96
CA ASN A 385 -15.89 4.17 -16.38
C ASN A 385 -14.61 4.19 -15.56
N ILE A 386 -13.55 3.58 -16.09
CA ILE A 386 -12.29 3.39 -15.36
C ILE A 386 -11.42 4.65 -15.52
N ASN A 387 -11.09 5.31 -14.40
CA ASN A 387 -10.21 6.48 -14.35
C ASN A 387 -9.23 6.35 -13.18
N LYS A 388 -7.98 5.99 -13.51
CA LYS A 388 -6.89 5.81 -12.54
C LYS A 388 -6.58 7.07 -11.74
N MET A 389 -6.53 8.23 -12.39
CA MET A 389 -6.12 9.49 -11.74
C MET A 389 -7.20 9.98 -10.78
N GLU A 390 -8.47 9.82 -11.14
CA GLU A 390 -9.59 10.03 -10.21
C GLU A 390 -9.48 9.09 -9.00
N GLY A 391 -9.19 7.81 -9.25
CA GLY A 391 -9.00 6.84 -8.17
C GLY A 391 -7.90 7.24 -7.20
N LEU A 392 -6.73 7.63 -7.71
CA LEU A 392 -5.61 8.11 -6.89
C LEU A 392 -5.95 9.40 -6.14
N GLN A 393 -6.60 10.36 -6.79
CA GLN A 393 -7.01 11.62 -6.14
C GLN A 393 -7.93 11.34 -4.96
N LEU A 394 -8.96 10.50 -5.13
CA LEU A 394 -9.90 10.15 -4.06
C LEU A 394 -9.21 9.48 -2.88
N LEU A 395 -8.27 8.55 -3.13
CA LEU A 395 -7.50 7.93 -2.05
C LEU A 395 -6.68 8.97 -1.29
N TRP A 396 -5.98 9.87 -2.00
CA TRP A 396 -5.23 10.96 -1.38
C TRP A 396 -6.09 11.95 -0.61
N ASP A 397 -7.31 12.23 -1.08
CA ASP A 397 -8.26 13.08 -0.36
C ASP A 397 -8.66 12.42 0.97
N VAL A 398 -8.93 11.11 0.95
CA VAL A 398 -9.32 10.34 2.14
C VAL A 398 -8.18 10.17 3.15
N VAL A 399 -6.92 10.07 2.72
CA VAL A 399 -5.75 9.99 3.64
C VAL A 399 -5.66 11.21 4.58
N ASN A 400 -6.22 12.34 4.19
CA ASN A 400 -6.24 13.51 5.05
C ASN A 400 -7.21 13.35 6.23
N GLU A 401 -8.20 12.47 6.17
CA GLU A 401 -9.16 12.23 7.26
C GLU A 401 -8.53 11.47 8.44
N ARG A 402 -9.21 11.46 9.58
CA ARG A 402 -8.80 10.70 10.78
C ARG A 402 -9.84 9.61 11.08
N ASN A 403 -9.86 8.56 10.27
CA ASN A 403 -10.68 7.36 10.47
C ASN A 403 -10.05 6.12 9.82
N ILE A 404 -10.73 4.98 9.93
CA ILE A 404 -10.28 3.71 9.34
C ILE A 404 -10.00 3.85 7.84
N PHE A 405 -10.85 4.59 7.11
CA PHE A 405 -10.78 4.69 5.66
C PHE A 405 -9.51 5.42 5.23
N SER A 406 -9.06 6.41 6.01
CA SER A 406 -7.76 7.07 5.81
C SER A 406 -6.62 6.06 5.89
N GLY A 407 -6.59 5.23 6.94
CA GLY A 407 -5.55 4.21 7.09
C GLY A 407 -5.58 3.16 5.97
N LEU A 408 -6.78 2.75 5.54
CA LEU A 408 -6.95 1.83 4.40
C LEU A 408 -6.53 2.46 3.07
N SER A 409 -6.83 3.75 2.86
CA SER A 409 -6.36 4.51 1.69
C SER A 409 -4.84 4.59 1.68
N LEU A 410 -4.22 4.94 2.82
CA LEU A 410 -2.77 5.04 2.94
C LEU A 410 -2.09 3.68 2.70
N GLY A 411 -2.60 2.60 3.31
CA GLY A 411 -2.11 1.25 3.04
C GLY A 411 -2.25 0.84 1.57
N THR A 412 -3.37 1.17 0.92
CA THR A 412 -3.58 0.96 -0.52
C THR A 412 -2.53 1.69 -1.35
N LEU A 413 -2.26 2.95 -1.02
CA LEU A 413 -1.25 3.77 -1.70
C LEU A 413 0.16 3.20 -1.50
N VAL A 414 0.53 2.77 -0.29
CA VAL A 414 1.83 2.11 -0.05
C VAL A 414 1.96 0.83 -0.87
N ILE A 415 0.92 -0.02 -0.92
CA ILE A 415 0.92 -1.22 -1.78
C ILE A 415 1.06 -0.82 -3.26
N TYR A 416 0.38 0.25 -3.67
CA TYR A 416 0.40 0.74 -5.04
C TYR A 416 1.80 1.20 -5.49
N TYR A 417 2.45 2.06 -4.69
CA TYR A 417 3.75 2.66 -5.01
C TYR A 417 4.94 1.75 -4.68
N HIS A 418 4.90 1.06 -3.53
CA HIS A 418 6.07 0.39 -2.94
C HIS A 418 5.87 -1.10 -2.60
N GLY A 419 4.65 -1.63 -2.79
CA GLY A 419 4.32 -3.01 -2.51
C GLY A 419 5.15 -4.03 -3.32
N PRO A 420 5.06 -5.33 -3.00
CA PRO A 420 5.87 -6.38 -3.62
C PRO A 420 5.62 -6.57 -5.13
N PHE A 421 4.51 -6.03 -5.65
CA PHE A 421 4.17 -6.04 -7.06
C PHE A 421 4.50 -4.74 -7.79
N LYS A 422 4.87 -3.67 -7.07
CA LYS A 422 5.11 -2.29 -7.53
C LYS A 422 4.33 -1.95 -8.82
N PHE A 423 3.13 -1.42 -8.67
CA PHE A 423 2.30 -1.03 -9.83
C PHE A 423 2.78 0.26 -10.50
N ILE A 424 3.85 0.87 -9.97
CA ILE A 424 4.62 1.94 -10.60
C ILE A 424 6.07 1.51 -10.66
N ASP A 425 6.64 1.56 -11.87
CA ASP A 425 8.07 1.34 -12.09
C ASP A 425 8.81 2.68 -12.14
N ASN A 426 9.61 2.96 -11.12
CA ASN A 426 10.41 4.19 -11.03
C ASN A 426 11.54 4.24 -12.06
N ASN A 427 11.96 3.09 -12.60
CA ASN A 427 12.97 3.04 -13.67
C ASN A 427 12.38 3.35 -15.05
N PHE A 428 11.08 3.61 -15.14
CA PHE A 428 10.38 3.89 -16.39
C PHE A 428 9.56 5.20 -16.29
N ASN A 429 10.24 6.31 -16.00
CA ASN A 429 9.58 7.57 -15.67
C ASN A 429 9.43 8.52 -16.88
N ILE A 430 8.30 8.43 -17.59
CA ILE A 430 7.94 9.40 -18.64
C ILE A 430 7.66 10.78 -18.03
N PRO A 431 8.22 11.87 -18.57
CA PRO A 431 7.95 13.23 -18.08
C PRO A 431 6.46 13.57 -18.09
N ILE A 432 5.95 14.08 -16.96
CA ILE A 432 4.56 14.50 -16.79
C ILE A 432 4.55 16.03 -16.69
N LYS A 433 3.81 16.70 -17.57
CA LYS A 433 3.74 18.18 -17.55
C LYS A 433 2.83 18.73 -16.45
N ASP A 434 1.75 18.02 -16.14
CA ASP A 434 0.80 18.43 -15.11
C ASP A 434 1.34 18.05 -13.73
N LYS A 435 1.77 19.07 -12.95
CA LYS A 435 2.28 18.90 -11.59
C LYS A 435 1.30 18.18 -10.65
N LYS A 436 -0.01 18.35 -10.85
CA LYS A 436 -1.03 17.65 -10.06
C LYS A 436 -0.99 16.15 -10.37
N VAL A 437 -0.98 15.80 -11.65
CA VAL A 437 -0.85 14.40 -12.11
C VAL A 437 0.48 13.79 -11.65
N GLU A 438 1.57 14.56 -11.74
CA GLU A 438 2.89 14.16 -11.27
C GLU A 438 2.87 13.83 -9.78
N SER A 439 2.30 14.69 -8.93
CA SER A 439 2.20 14.46 -7.48
C SER A 439 1.37 13.23 -7.11
N LEU A 440 0.42 12.82 -7.96
CA LEU A 440 -0.38 11.61 -7.76
C LEU A 440 0.35 10.35 -8.23
N ILE A 441 1.29 10.45 -9.17
CA ILE A 441 2.04 9.31 -9.68
C ILE A 441 3.34 9.12 -8.89
N HIS A 442 3.94 10.22 -8.44
CA HIS A 442 5.19 10.27 -7.69
C HIS A 442 5.01 11.08 -6.42
N PRO A 443 4.37 10.51 -5.40
CA PRO A 443 4.05 11.26 -4.19
C PRO A 443 5.28 11.66 -3.38
N GLY A 444 6.40 10.93 -3.51
CA GLY A 444 7.66 11.25 -2.83
C GLY A 444 7.45 11.52 -1.34
N HIS A 445 7.91 12.68 -0.87
CA HIS A 445 7.80 13.12 0.52
C HIS A 445 6.36 13.16 1.06
N LYS A 446 5.36 13.36 0.20
CA LYS A 446 3.95 13.38 0.61
C LYS A 446 3.53 12.05 1.24
N LEU A 447 4.05 10.92 0.73
CA LEU A 447 3.76 9.60 1.32
C LEU A 447 4.49 9.42 2.65
N ASP A 448 5.73 9.89 2.75
CA ASP A 448 6.52 9.83 3.98
C ASP A 448 5.84 10.57 5.13
N GLU A 449 5.36 11.78 4.86
CA GLU A 449 4.63 12.61 5.83
C GLU A 449 3.39 11.88 6.36
N MET A 450 2.65 11.20 5.49
CA MET A 450 1.45 10.46 5.91
C MET A 450 1.77 9.21 6.72
N ILE A 451 2.90 8.53 6.46
CA ILE A 451 3.41 7.45 7.32
C ILE A 451 3.85 7.99 8.68
N LEU A 452 4.58 9.12 8.73
CA LEU A 452 4.97 9.78 9.97
C LEU A 452 3.75 10.18 10.81
N LYS A 453 2.72 10.72 10.17
CA LYS A 453 1.44 11.02 10.80
C LYS A 453 0.76 9.77 11.36
N ALA A 454 0.69 8.69 10.58
CA ALA A 454 0.06 7.46 11.02
C ALA A 454 0.80 6.82 12.21
N THR A 455 2.13 6.75 12.14
CA THR A 455 2.97 6.27 13.25
C THR A 455 2.91 7.18 14.47
N TYR A 456 2.69 8.48 14.31
CA TYR A 456 2.44 9.36 15.46
C TYR A 456 1.11 9.05 16.17
N VAL A 457 0.03 8.77 15.42
CA VAL A 457 -1.27 8.35 16.02
C VAL A 457 -1.19 6.98 16.66
N PHE A 458 -0.43 6.09 16.01
CA PHE A 458 -0.36 4.67 16.33
C PHE A 458 1.10 4.24 16.59
N PRO A 459 1.76 4.77 17.63
CA PRO A 459 3.22 4.73 17.84
C PRO A 459 3.81 3.33 18.02
N ASP A 460 3.01 2.34 18.40
CA ASP A 460 3.44 0.95 18.61
C ASP A 460 2.69 -0.03 17.68
N SER A 461 2.08 0.49 16.61
CA SER A 461 1.34 -0.31 15.64
C SER A 461 2.28 -1.13 14.77
N SER A 462 2.13 -2.45 14.87
CA SER A 462 2.81 -3.42 14.02
C SER A 462 2.50 -3.22 12.53
N LEU A 463 1.30 -2.74 12.19
CA LEU A 463 0.93 -2.42 10.81
C LEU A 463 1.74 -1.24 10.27
N TRP A 464 1.86 -0.15 11.03
CA TRP A 464 2.56 1.05 10.56
C TRP A 464 4.07 0.89 10.56
N ILE A 465 4.63 0.12 11.50
CA ILE A 465 6.03 -0.34 11.45
C ILE A 465 6.30 -1.09 10.14
N LEU A 466 5.41 -2.00 9.74
CA LEU A 466 5.53 -2.72 8.47
C LEU A 466 5.50 -1.76 7.26
N GLN A 467 4.53 -0.84 7.21
CA GLN A 467 4.43 0.11 6.09
C GLN A 467 5.67 1.00 5.99
N GLU A 468 6.18 1.50 7.12
CA GLU A 468 7.39 2.32 7.17
C GLU A 468 8.63 1.55 6.66
N ALA A 469 8.83 0.30 7.11
CA ALA A 469 9.91 -0.54 6.64
C ALA A 469 9.82 -0.81 5.12
N ILE A 470 8.61 -1.00 4.57
CA ILE A 470 8.40 -1.15 3.12
C ILE A 470 8.84 0.12 2.37
N VAL A 471 8.42 1.30 2.82
CA VAL A 471 8.79 2.58 2.19
C VAL A 471 10.31 2.79 2.26
N LEU A 472 10.94 2.61 3.42
CA LEU A 472 12.40 2.71 3.59
C LEU A 472 13.16 1.75 2.65
N SER A 473 12.74 0.48 2.61
CA SER A 473 13.37 -0.51 1.74
C SER A 473 13.28 -0.15 0.26
N SER A 474 12.17 0.48 -0.16
CA SER A 474 11.99 0.91 -1.54
C SER A 474 12.91 2.06 -1.97
N LYS A 475 13.52 2.76 -1.00
CA LYS A 475 14.48 3.86 -1.20
C LYS A 475 15.93 3.40 -1.15
N GLY A 476 16.20 2.09 -1.02
CA GLY A 476 17.55 1.57 -0.84
C GLY A 476 18.05 1.58 0.60
N GLU A 477 17.20 1.93 1.58
CA GLU A 477 17.57 2.06 2.99
C GLU A 477 17.31 0.78 3.80
N LEU A 478 17.81 -0.37 3.32
CA LEU A 478 17.53 -1.68 3.91
C LEU A 478 17.90 -1.80 5.39
N LYS A 479 19.02 -1.18 5.82
CA LYS A 479 19.43 -1.23 7.23
C LYS A 479 18.43 -0.50 8.12
N LYS A 480 18.04 0.73 7.76
CA LYS A 480 17.00 1.48 8.49
C LYS A 480 15.67 0.74 8.49
N ALA A 481 15.30 0.10 7.37
CA ALA A 481 14.10 -0.73 7.30
C ALA A 481 14.15 -1.92 8.28
N LEU A 482 15.31 -2.57 8.40
CA LEU A 482 15.56 -3.63 9.39
C LEU A 482 15.59 -3.09 10.82
N ASP A 483 16.13 -1.90 11.06
CA ASP A 483 16.14 -1.27 12.38
C ASP A 483 14.70 -0.96 12.84
N VAL A 484 13.87 -0.40 11.95
CA VAL A 484 12.44 -0.13 12.21
C VAL A 484 11.66 -1.42 12.48
N ILE A 485 11.81 -2.44 11.64
CA ILE A 485 11.03 -3.68 11.79
C ILE A 485 11.44 -4.48 13.03
N ASN A 486 12.67 -4.30 13.52
CA ASN A 486 13.20 -4.97 14.71
C ASN A 486 13.09 -4.11 15.99
N GLN A 487 12.55 -2.89 15.93
CA GLN A 487 12.41 -2.05 17.12
C GLN A 487 11.46 -2.67 18.16
N LYS A 488 10.49 -3.47 17.69
CA LYS A 488 9.45 -4.11 18.49
C LYS A 488 9.67 -5.62 18.46
N ASP A 489 9.57 -6.27 19.62
CA ASP A 489 9.59 -7.74 19.66
C ASP A 489 8.39 -8.28 18.87
N ILE A 490 8.67 -9.23 17.98
CA ILE A 490 7.65 -9.87 17.16
C ILE A 490 6.62 -10.61 18.02
N GLN A 491 7.03 -11.07 19.21
CA GLN A 491 6.13 -11.74 20.16
C GLN A 491 5.06 -10.80 20.71
N ASP A 492 5.34 -9.49 20.78
CA ASP A 492 4.39 -8.47 21.22
C ASP A 492 3.30 -8.15 20.18
N THR A 493 3.42 -8.70 18.96
CA THR A 493 2.38 -8.56 17.94
C THR A 493 1.25 -9.56 18.23
N LYS A 494 0.03 -9.09 18.51
CA LYS A 494 -1.12 -9.91 18.90
C LYS A 494 -1.84 -10.51 17.68
N MET A 495 -2.04 -9.73 16.62
CA MET A 495 -2.74 -10.17 15.41
C MET A 495 -1.80 -11.03 14.57
N LEU A 496 -2.12 -12.32 14.51
CA LEU A 496 -1.30 -13.34 13.85
C LEU A 496 -1.03 -13.01 12.38
N GLN A 497 -2.01 -12.44 11.68
CA GLN A 497 -1.89 -12.12 10.27
C GLN A 497 -0.90 -10.96 10.02
N ILE A 498 -0.91 -9.94 10.88
CA ILE A 498 0.10 -8.85 10.83
C ILE A 498 1.47 -9.40 11.21
N LYS A 499 1.53 -10.27 12.24
CA LYS A 499 2.76 -10.94 12.65
C LYS A 499 3.40 -11.72 11.50
N ALA A 500 2.62 -12.56 10.81
CA ALA A 500 3.09 -13.34 9.68
C ALA A 500 3.61 -12.44 8.54
N GLN A 501 2.91 -11.34 8.24
CA GLN A 501 3.35 -10.40 7.21
C GLN A 501 4.65 -9.66 7.59
N LEU A 502 4.79 -9.27 8.86
CA LEU A 502 6.03 -8.67 9.39
C LEU A 502 7.21 -9.62 9.26
N VAL A 503 7.08 -10.87 9.74
CA VAL A 503 8.14 -11.89 9.66
C VAL A 503 8.51 -12.17 8.21
N PHE A 504 7.52 -12.31 7.32
CA PHE A 504 7.79 -12.52 5.90
C PHE A 504 8.52 -11.35 5.26
N CYS A 505 8.11 -10.11 5.53
CA CYS A 505 8.81 -8.93 5.04
C CYS A 505 10.24 -8.83 5.62
N ARG A 506 10.43 -9.14 6.90
CA ARG A 506 11.74 -9.16 7.54
C ARG A 506 12.66 -10.21 6.93
N ALA A 507 12.17 -11.42 6.68
CA ALA A 507 12.92 -12.48 5.99
C ALA A 507 13.41 -12.02 4.61
N LEU A 508 12.56 -11.33 3.84
CA LEU A 508 12.97 -10.75 2.54
C LEU A 508 14.02 -9.66 2.70
N LEU A 509 13.88 -8.76 3.69
CA LEU A 509 14.89 -7.74 3.96
C LEU A 509 16.23 -8.35 4.38
N TYR A 510 16.22 -9.42 5.17
CA TYR A 510 17.42 -10.19 5.50
C TYR A 510 18.05 -10.81 4.25
N CYS A 511 17.26 -11.43 3.35
CA CYS A 511 17.76 -11.91 2.06
C CYS A 511 18.42 -10.79 1.23
N PHE A 512 17.79 -9.61 1.15
CA PHE A 512 18.31 -8.47 0.39
C PHE A 512 19.53 -7.82 1.04
N ASN A 513 19.72 -8.04 2.34
CA ASN A 513 20.90 -7.61 3.09
C ASN A 513 21.91 -8.74 3.32
N PHE A 514 21.71 -9.91 2.69
CA PHE A 514 22.59 -11.08 2.74
C PHE A 514 22.76 -11.72 4.14
N ASP A 515 21.80 -11.49 5.04
CA ASP A 515 21.71 -12.13 6.37
C ASP A 515 20.91 -13.44 6.26
N TYR A 516 21.52 -14.43 5.61
CA TYR A 516 20.80 -15.63 5.18
C TYR A 516 20.41 -16.55 6.34
N GLU A 517 21.15 -16.58 7.45
CA GLU A 517 20.78 -17.37 8.62
C GLU A 517 19.48 -16.85 9.23
N LYS A 518 19.40 -15.55 9.53
CA LYS A 518 18.16 -14.95 10.07
C LYS A 518 16.99 -15.02 9.09
N ALA A 519 17.26 -14.86 7.79
CA ALA A 519 16.23 -15.06 6.78
C ALA A 519 15.64 -16.48 6.83
N ALA A 520 16.50 -17.50 6.94
CA ALA A 520 16.07 -18.89 7.04
C ALA A 520 15.28 -19.15 8.33
N GLU A 521 15.72 -18.60 9.46
CA GLU A 521 15.02 -18.69 10.75
C GLU A 521 13.61 -18.09 10.67
N ASP A 522 13.46 -16.88 10.11
CA ASP A 522 12.15 -16.25 9.93
C ASP A 522 11.26 -17.07 8.96
N PHE A 523 11.79 -17.60 7.86
CA PHE A 523 11.02 -18.47 6.97
C PHE A 523 10.55 -19.76 7.65
N ILE A 524 11.36 -20.35 8.52
CA ILE A 524 10.96 -21.52 9.30
C ILE A 524 9.91 -21.14 10.34
N TYR A 525 10.06 -20.00 11.02
CA TYR A 525 9.08 -19.51 11.99
C TYR A 525 7.71 -19.25 11.36
N LEU A 526 7.65 -18.84 10.09
CA LEU A 526 6.37 -18.70 9.36
C LEU A 526 5.56 -19.99 9.28
N LEU A 527 6.16 -21.18 9.40
CA LEU A 527 5.40 -22.44 9.45
C LEU A 527 4.56 -22.55 10.73
N GLU A 528 4.93 -21.86 11.80
CA GLU A 528 4.24 -21.91 13.09
C GLU A 528 3.08 -20.90 13.18
N ILE A 529 3.16 -19.80 12.43
CA ILE A 529 2.23 -18.66 12.56
C ILE A 529 1.42 -18.37 11.29
N ASN A 530 1.59 -19.13 10.22
CA ASN A 530 0.85 -19.00 8.97
C ASN A 530 0.33 -20.37 8.52
N GLU A 531 -0.79 -20.42 7.79
CA GLU A 531 -1.35 -21.65 7.20
C GLU A 531 -0.91 -21.88 5.75
N TRP A 532 -0.30 -20.87 5.12
CA TRP A 532 0.01 -20.87 3.69
C TRP A 532 1.49 -21.06 3.41
N SER A 533 1.79 -21.56 2.20
CA SER A 533 3.14 -21.59 1.62
C SER A 533 4.23 -22.31 2.44
N HIS A 534 3.89 -23.20 3.38
CA HIS A 534 4.86 -23.96 4.18
C HIS A 534 5.94 -24.65 3.34
N ALA A 535 5.54 -25.31 2.25
CA ALA A 535 6.45 -25.95 1.31
C ALA A 535 7.44 -24.94 0.70
N PHE A 536 6.93 -23.80 0.22
CA PHE A 536 7.76 -22.75 -0.35
C PHE A 536 8.66 -22.05 0.68
N TYR A 537 8.16 -21.75 1.89
CA TYR A 537 8.97 -21.17 2.96
C TYR A 537 10.11 -22.10 3.37
N THR A 538 9.83 -23.40 3.49
CA THR A 538 10.87 -24.41 3.77
C THR A 538 11.92 -24.45 2.66
N TYR A 539 11.50 -24.41 1.39
CA TYR A 539 12.42 -24.33 0.26
C TYR A 539 13.27 -23.06 0.29
N PHE A 540 12.66 -21.89 0.55
CA PHE A 540 13.37 -20.62 0.61
C PHE A 540 14.37 -20.60 1.76
N ALA A 541 14.02 -21.14 2.94
CA ALA A 541 14.96 -21.34 4.04
C ALA A 541 16.14 -22.24 3.62
N GLY A 542 15.87 -23.34 2.90
CA GLY A 542 16.91 -24.19 2.33
C GLY A 542 17.83 -23.45 1.35
N CYS A 543 17.28 -22.59 0.50
CA CYS A 543 18.06 -21.72 -0.38
C CYS A 543 18.94 -20.76 0.43
N CYS A 544 18.44 -20.16 1.51
CA CYS A 544 19.22 -19.27 2.36
C CYS A 544 20.39 -20.01 3.03
N TYR A 545 20.14 -21.19 3.60
CA TYR A 545 21.21 -22.03 4.16
C TYR A 545 22.24 -22.47 3.12
N LEU A 546 21.84 -22.70 1.87
CA LEU A 546 22.77 -22.97 0.78
C LEU A 546 23.70 -21.78 0.54
N GLU A 547 23.17 -20.55 0.45
CA GLU A 547 24.02 -19.37 0.22
C GLU A 547 24.95 -19.10 1.41
N ALA A 548 24.48 -19.31 2.65
CA ALA A 548 25.32 -19.21 3.84
C ALA A 548 26.51 -20.20 3.79
N TYR A 549 26.25 -21.46 3.42
CA TYR A 549 27.29 -22.46 3.20
C TYR A 549 28.29 -22.07 2.09
N ARG A 550 27.79 -21.51 0.97
CA ARG A 550 28.61 -21.07 -0.15
C ARG A 550 29.52 -19.92 0.24
N ILE A 551 29.01 -18.93 0.97
CA ILE A 551 29.81 -17.82 1.49
C ILE A 551 30.94 -18.36 2.41
N CYS A 552 30.63 -19.29 3.32
CA CYS A 552 31.66 -19.92 4.14
C CYS A 552 32.75 -20.57 3.28
N THR A 553 32.35 -21.29 2.24
CA THR A 553 33.27 -21.97 1.31
C THR A 553 34.16 -21.00 0.54
N ILE A 554 33.61 -19.88 0.04
CA ILE A 554 34.37 -18.83 -0.65
C ILE A 554 35.40 -18.21 0.30
N LEU A 555 34.99 -17.88 1.52
CA LEU A 555 35.83 -17.21 2.50
C LEU A 555 36.98 -18.09 2.99
N GLU A 556 36.73 -19.40 3.19
CA GLU A 556 37.76 -20.38 3.52
C GLU A 556 38.81 -20.50 2.40
N ARG A 557 38.39 -20.72 1.14
CA ARG A 557 39.31 -20.77 -0.01
C ARG A 557 40.16 -19.51 -0.12
N SER A 558 39.56 -18.36 0.18
CA SER A 558 40.26 -17.08 0.13
C SER A 558 41.35 -16.97 1.22
N GLN A 559 41.23 -17.65 2.37
CA GLN A 559 42.27 -17.63 3.42
C GLN A 559 43.59 -18.23 2.94
N ASP A 560 43.51 -19.22 2.04
CA ASP A 560 44.68 -19.91 1.49
C ASP A 560 45.43 -19.10 0.41
N GLU A 561 44.81 -18.07 -0.17
CA GLU A 561 45.43 -17.15 -1.15
C GLU A 561 45.42 -15.68 -0.65
N PRO A 562 46.46 -15.24 0.09
CA PRO A 562 46.46 -13.96 0.77
C PRO A 562 46.87 -12.80 -0.15
N ASN A 563 46.07 -12.48 -1.17
CA ASN A 563 46.21 -11.20 -1.84
C ASN A 563 45.44 -10.12 -1.05
N LYS A 564 46.15 -9.34 -0.23
CA LYS A 564 45.59 -8.41 0.77
C LYS A 564 44.87 -7.18 0.18
N GLN A 565 44.90 -6.99 -1.14
CA GLN A 565 44.38 -5.79 -1.82
C GLN A 565 43.22 -6.05 -2.79
N ASP A 566 42.55 -7.21 -2.73
CA ASP A 566 41.38 -7.44 -3.57
C ASP A 566 40.12 -6.73 -3.01
N PRO A 567 39.61 -5.68 -3.68
CA PRO A 567 38.40 -4.97 -3.26
C PRO A 567 37.15 -5.85 -3.23
N GLU A 568 37.08 -6.91 -4.06
CA GLU A 568 35.95 -7.84 -4.09
C GLU A 568 35.91 -8.70 -2.82
N ARG A 569 37.06 -9.22 -2.40
CA ARG A 569 37.21 -9.93 -1.14
C ARG A 569 36.87 -9.08 0.09
N LYS A 570 37.26 -7.80 0.10
CA LYS A 570 36.91 -6.88 1.19
C LYS A 570 35.39 -6.69 1.29
N LEU A 571 34.72 -6.60 0.14
CA LEU A 571 33.27 -6.48 0.07
C LEU A 571 32.56 -7.75 0.53
N LEU A 572 33.08 -8.93 0.15
CA LEU A 572 32.56 -10.22 0.62
C LEU A 572 32.62 -10.31 2.16
N LYS A 573 33.77 -9.98 2.77
CA LYS A 573 33.93 -9.95 4.24
C LYS A 573 32.99 -8.96 4.93
N LYS A 574 32.83 -7.76 4.36
CA LYS A 574 31.94 -6.72 4.87
C LYS A 574 30.52 -7.24 5.07
N PHE A 575 29.94 -7.94 4.09
CA PHE A 575 28.58 -8.46 4.14
C PHE A 575 28.48 -9.91 4.63
N SER A 576 29.52 -10.43 5.29
CA SER A 576 29.54 -11.77 5.88
C SER A 576 30.10 -11.76 7.31
N SER A 577 31.41 -11.90 7.48
CA SER A 577 32.06 -11.99 8.78
C SER A 577 32.02 -10.67 9.55
N ASP A 578 32.28 -9.54 8.88
CA ASP A 578 32.51 -8.26 9.56
C ASP A 578 31.21 -7.68 10.12
N ASN A 579 30.10 -7.91 9.42
CA ASN A 579 28.75 -7.56 9.89
C ASN A 579 28.08 -8.68 10.71
N SER A 580 28.79 -9.78 11.00
CA SER A 580 28.26 -10.94 11.73
C SER A 580 26.97 -11.52 11.13
N THR A 581 26.85 -11.49 9.79
CA THR A 581 25.70 -12.06 9.05
C THR A 581 25.89 -13.53 8.73
N ILE A 582 27.13 -14.03 8.74
CA ILE A 582 27.49 -15.42 8.51
C ILE A 582 28.50 -15.88 9.56
N ASP A 583 28.21 -17.00 10.22
CA ASP A 583 29.12 -17.66 11.15
C ASP A 583 29.88 -18.79 10.44
N LEU A 584 31.18 -18.59 10.22
CA LEU A 584 32.05 -19.57 9.55
C LEU A 584 32.09 -20.92 10.29
N ALA A 585 31.95 -20.92 11.62
CA ALA A 585 31.94 -22.15 12.41
C ALA A 585 30.68 -23.01 12.15
N LYS A 586 29.63 -22.42 11.59
CA LYS A 586 28.37 -23.10 11.25
C LYS A 586 28.33 -23.67 9.83
N LYS A 587 29.44 -23.71 9.08
CA LYS A 587 29.46 -24.23 7.70
C LYS A 587 28.77 -25.59 7.54
N ASP A 588 29.12 -26.58 8.36
CA ASP A 588 28.51 -27.91 8.31
C ASP A 588 27.04 -27.91 8.77
N TYR A 589 26.69 -27.04 9.72
CA TYR A 589 25.31 -26.82 10.14
C TYR A 589 24.46 -26.29 8.98
N TYR A 590 24.93 -25.26 8.27
CA TYR A 590 24.24 -24.70 7.10
C TYR A 590 24.05 -25.74 6.00
N LYS A 591 25.09 -26.52 5.71
CA LYS A 591 25.00 -27.62 4.74
C LYS A 591 23.91 -28.63 5.13
N LYS A 592 23.92 -29.10 6.38
CA LYS A 592 22.92 -30.04 6.89
C LYS A 592 21.51 -29.46 6.81
N LYS A 593 21.32 -28.22 7.25
CA LYS A 593 20.02 -27.53 7.23
C LYS A 593 19.49 -27.30 5.82
N CYS A 594 20.35 -26.96 4.87
CA CYS A 594 20.00 -26.87 3.46
C CYS A 594 19.41 -28.20 2.97
N LEU A 595 20.11 -29.33 3.19
CA LEU A 595 19.65 -30.64 2.75
C LEU A 595 18.30 -31.03 3.41
N GLU A 596 18.18 -30.86 4.72
CA GLU A 596 16.93 -31.10 5.47
C GLU A 596 15.76 -30.32 4.87
N CYS A 597 15.96 -29.03 4.59
CA CYS A 597 14.92 -28.16 4.03
C CYS A 597 14.53 -28.56 2.60
N MET A 598 15.53 -28.84 1.74
CA MET A 598 15.30 -29.22 0.34
C MET A 598 14.56 -30.57 0.22
N GLU A 599 14.81 -31.49 1.15
CA GLU A 599 14.10 -32.78 1.23
C GLU A 599 12.69 -32.62 1.81
N ARG A 600 12.52 -31.80 2.85
CA ARG A 600 11.24 -31.57 3.52
C ARG A 600 10.25 -30.74 2.67
N ALA A 601 10.72 -29.76 1.90
CA ALA A 601 9.83 -28.82 1.21
C ALA A 601 8.74 -29.49 0.34
N PRO A 602 9.04 -30.48 -0.54
CA PRO A 602 8.01 -31.17 -1.32
C PRO A 602 6.99 -31.96 -0.51
N THR A 603 7.38 -32.48 0.67
CA THR A 603 6.49 -33.33 1.49
C THR A 603 5.37 -32.52 2.15
N LEU A 604 5.58 -31.21 2.31
CA LEU A 604 4.63 -30.26 2.89
C LEU A 604 3.54 -29.80 1.91
N LEU A 605 3.51 -30.28 0.67
CA LEU A 605 2.43 -29.96 -0.28
C LEU A 605 1.15 -30.78 -0.02
N HIS A 606 1.29 -31.95 0.62
CA HIS A 606 0.20 -32.90 0.84
C HIS A 606 -0.62 -32.64 2.11
N THR A 607 -0.29 -31.61 2.89
CA THR A 607 -1.01 -31.24 4.12
C THR A 607 -2.23 -30.34 3.87
N LYS A 608 -2.52 -29.98 2.62
CA LYS A 608 -3.71 -29.20 2.23
C LYS A 608 -4.86 -30.11 1.77
N THR A 609 -6.08 -29.67 2.07
CA THR A 609 -7.35 -30.36 1.78
C THR A 609 -7.41 -30.89 0.35
N PHE A 610 -7.94 -32.11 0.21
CA PHE A 610 -8.20 -32.81 -1.04
C PHE A 610 -8.83 -31.86 -2.09
N MET A 611 -8.12 -31.62 -3.21
CA MET A 611 -8.46 -30.77 -4.39
C MET A 611 -7.86 -29.35 -4.51
N SER A 612 -7.07 -28.81 -3.57
CA SER A 612 -6.44 -27.49 -3.80
C SER A 612 -5.32 -27.54 -4.84
N ASN A 613 -5.36 -26.68 -5.87
CA ASN A 613 -4.27 -26.54 -6.83
C ASN A 613 -3.01 -25.96 -6.15
N ASN A 614 -1.82 -26.50 -6.47
CA ASN A 614 -0.55 -25.94 -5.99
C ASN A 614 -0.42 -24.45 -6.37
N LEU A 615 0.06 -23.63 -5.43
CA LEU A 615 0.29 -22.21 -5.67
C LEU A 615 1.39 -22.01 -6.73
N PRO A 616 1.41 -20.85 -7.41
CA PRO A 616 2.48 -20.46 -8.34
C PRO A 616 3.91 -20.78 -7.87
N PHE A 617 4.25 -20.39 -6.63
CA PHE A 617 5.58 -20.62 -6.06
C PHE A 617 5.83 -22.07 -5.62
N ASP A 618 4.79 -22.84 -5.31
CA ASP A 618 4.92 -24.28 -5.05
C ASP A 618 5.30 -25.02 -6.34
N LYS A 619 4.67 -24.66 -7.47
CA LYS A 619 5.01 -25.18 -8.80
C LYS A 619 6.44 -24.80 -9.20
N PHE A 620 6.84 -23.54 -8.95
CA PHE A 620 8.20 -23.06 -9.17
C PHE A 620 9.21 -23.90 -8.38
N MET A 621 8.97 -24.09 -7.08
CA MET A 621 9.84 -24.86 -6.18
C MET A 621 9.99 -26.31 -6.65
N LEU A 622 8.90 -27.00 -6.97
CA LEU A 622 8.94 -28.39 -7.46
C LEU A 622 9.74 -28.51 -8.75
N ARG A 623 9.57 -27.55 -9.68
CA ARG A 623 10.32 -27.50 -10.93
C ARG A 623 11.82 -27.34 -10.67
N LYS A 624 12.22 -26.44 -9.78
CA LYS A 624 13.63 -26.23 -9.40
C LYS A 624 14.25 -27.46 -8.76
N LEU A 625 13.59 -28.07 -7.79
CA LEU A 625 14.10 -29.30 -7.16
C LEU A 625 14.23 -30.44 -8.17
N LYS A 626 13.27 -30.57 -9.11
CA LYS A 626 13.38 -31.54 -10.21
C LYS A 626 14.56 -31.25 -11.12
N GLN A 627 14.80 -29.98 -11.45
CA GLN A 627 15.96 -29.56 -12.24
C GLN A 627 17.26 -29.93 -11.52
N PHE A 628 17.43 -29.56 -10.24
CA PHE A 628 18.62 -29.85 -9.45
C PHE A 628 18.88 -31.36 -9.30
N LYS A 629 17.82 -32.18 -9.13
CA LYS A 629 17.95 -33.65 -9.13
C LYS A 629 18.40 -34.18 -10.49
N SER A 630 17.89 -33.63 -11.59
CA SER A 630 18.35 -34.01 -12.93
C SER A 630 19.81 -33.64 -13.17
N ILE A 631 20.29 -32.52 -12.62
CA ILE A 631 21.70 -32.12 -12.68
C ILE A 631 22.55 -33.08 -11.86
N GLN A 632 22.11 -33.44 -10.66
CA GLN A 632 22.80 -34.41 -9.80
C GLN A 632 22.96 -35.76 -10.50
N SER A 633 21.91 -36.24 -11.18
CA SER A 633 21.99 -37.48 -11.97
C SER A 633 23.04 -37.42 -13.09
N LYS A 634 23.27 -36.24 -13.69
CA LYS A 634 24.32 -36.05 -14.71
C LYS A 634 25.74 -36.01 -14.13
N LEU A 635 25.90 -35.45 -12.93
CA LEU A 635 27.17 -35.43 -12.19
C LEU A 635 27.52 -36.81 -11.59
N GLY A 636 26.50 -37.62 -11.28
CA GLY A 636 26.63 -38.94 -10.69
C GLY A 636 25.84 -39.05 -9.39
N SER A 637 25.22 -40.20 -9.14
CA SER A 637 24.29 -40.42 -8.00
C SER A 637 24.92 -40.27 -6.62
N LYS A 638 26.26 -40.31 -6.51
CA LYS A 638 27.00 -40.11 -5.26
C LYS A 638 27.39 -38.65 -4.99
N VAL A 639 27.18 -37.76 -5.96
CA VAL A 639 27.50 -36.34 -5.81
C VAL A 639 26.49 -35.70 -4.86
N ASP A 640 27.00 -34.93 -3.90
CA ASP A 640 26.17 -34.20 -2.95
C ASP A 640 25.17 -33.29 -3.67
N PHE A 641 23.92 -33.26 -3.21
CA PHE A 641 22.83 -32.51 -3.85
C PHE A 641 23.14 -31.01 -3.95
N ILE A 642 23.83 -30.43 -2.97
CA ILE A 642 24.21 -29.01 -3.00
C ILE A 642 25.14 -28.66 -4.18
N ASN A 643 25.89 -29.65 -4.68
CA ASN A 643 26.79 -29.48 -5.82
C ASN A 643 26.07 -29.55 -7.17
N SER A 644 24.77 -29.89 -7.18
CA SER A 644 23.95 -29.90 -8.40
C SER A 644 23.16 -28.61 -8.64
N ILE A 645 23.37 -27.60 -7.79
CA ILE A 645 22.72 -26.28 -7.87
C ILE A 645 23.76 -25.29 -8.40
N PRO A 646 23.75 -24.92 -9.69
CA PRO A 646 24.83 -24.10 -10.25
C PRO A 646 24.68 -22.60 -10.00
N SER A 647 23.44 -22.08 -9.98
CA SER A 647 23.15 -20.66 -9.77
C SER A 647 22.77 -20.35 -8.31
N SER A 648 22.62 -19.08 -7.98
CA SER A 648 22.07 -18.63 -6.69
C SER A 648 20.53 -18.63 -6.73
N PRO A 649 19.86 -19.60 -6.09
CA PRO A 649 18.40 -19.57 -5.98
C PRO A 649 17.89 -18.37 -5.18
N VAL A 650 18.66 -17.83 -4.22
CA VAL A 650 18.23 -16.64 -3.48
C VAL A 650 18.29 -15.38 -4.35
N LEU A 651 19.29 -15.21 -5.21
CA LEU A 651 19.34 -14.07 -6.14
C LEU A 651 18.26 -14.17 -7.24
N GLU A 652 17.90 -15.39 -7.65
CA GLU A 652 16.73 -15.60 -8.51
C GLU A 652 15.43 -15.17 -7.81
N LEU A 653 15.21 -15.62 -6.57
CA LEU A 653 14.05 -15.20 -5.78
C LEU A 653 14.09 -13.69 -5.47
N THR A 654 15.28 -13.11 -5.32
CA THR A 654 15.49 -11.66 -5.14
C THR A 654 14.94 -10.88 -6.32
N TYR A 655 15.17 -11.32 -7.57
CA TYR A 655 14.53 -10.70 -8.73
C TYR A 655 13.00 -10.80 -8.68
N LEU A 656 12.47 -11.98 -8.35
CA LEU A 656 11.02 -12.24 -8.31
C LEU A 656 10.31 -11.44 -7.19
N TYR A 657 11.02 -11.07 -6.13
CA TYR A 657 10.53 -10.19 -5.05
C TYR A 657 11.01 -8.73 -5.15
N ASP A 658 11.55 -8.33 -6.31
CA ASP A 658 11.97 -6.95 -6.58
C ASP A 658 13.11 -6.42 -5.66
N GLY A 659 13.94 -7.32 -5.14
CA GLY A 659 14.97 -7.00 -4.16
C GLY A 659 16.13 -6.16 -4.72
N PHE A 660 16.51 -6.34 -5.99
CA PHE A 660 17.60 -5.54 -6.58
C PHE A 660 17.28 -4.03 -6.62
N ASN A 661 16.02 -3.66 -6.85
CA ASN A 661 15.56 -2.27 -6.79
C ASN A 661 15.55 -1.67 -5.37
N ARG A 662 15.79 -2.51 -4.34
CA ARG A 662 15.81 -2.12 -2.93
C ARG A 662 17.21 -2.11 -2.34
N MET A 663 18.22 -2.52 -3.12
CA MET A 663 19.62 -2.56 -2.68
C MET A 663 20.31 -1.24 -2.99
N ASN A 664 21.19 -0.81 -2.08
CA ASN A 664 22.11 0.30 -2.35
C ASN A 664 23.32 -0.17 -3.20
N SER A 665 24.19 0.77 -3.58
CA SER A 665 25.33 0.48 -4.45
C SER A 665 26.31 -0.54 -3.88
N ASP A 666 26.54 -0.56 -2.57
CA ASP A 666 27.42 -1.55 -1.92
C ASP A 666 26.83 -2.95 -1.98
N GLN A 667 25.52 -3.07 -1.72
CA GLN A 667 24.81 -4.34 -1.76
C GLN A 667 24.72 -4.90 -3.18
N LEU A 668 24.47 -4.03 -4.18
CA LEU A 668 24.49 -4.44 -5.59
C LEU A 668 25.87 -4.91 -6.04
N ARG A 669 26.93 -4.22 -5.62
CA ARG A 669 28.31 -4.68 -5.86
C ARG A 669 28.57 -6.03 -5.23
N PHE A 670 28.12 -6.24 -3.99
CA PHE A 670 28.26 -7.54 -3.32
C PHE A 670 27.54 -8.63 -4.11
N ALA A 671 26.29 -8.40 -4.52
CA ALA A 671 25.54 -9.36 -5.32
C ALA A 671 26.23 -9.68 -6.65
N SER A 672 26.84 -8.68 -7.30
CA SER A 672 27.60 -8.87 -8.54
C SER A 672 28.83 -9.76 -8.34
N VAL A 673 29.61 -9.49 -7.29
CA VAL A 673 30.80 -10.28 -6.94
C VAL A 673 30.38 -11.70 -6.56
N TYR A 674 29.43 -11.83 -5.63
CA TYR A 674 28.96 -13.11 -5.12
C TYR A 674 28.46 -14.05 -6.22
N LEU A 675 27.75 -13.52 -7.21
CA LEU A 675 27.19 -14.31 -8.32
C LEU A 675 28.26 -14.99 -9.19
N VAL A 676 29.52 -14.52 -9.14
CA VAL A 676 30.65 -15.09 -9.89
C VAL A 676 31.73 -15.71 -8.99
N SER A 677 31.71 -15.48 -7.68
CA SER A 677 32.75 -15.99 -6.76
C SER A 677 32.59 -17.47 -6.39
N TYR A 678 31.38 -18.05 -6.48
CA TYR A 678 31.16 -19.44 -6.12
C TYR A 678 31.17 -20.35 -7.35
N GLU A 679 32.07 -21.34 -7.34
CA GLU A 679 32.14 -22.39 -8.36
C GLU A 679 31.83 -23.77 -7.76
N ASN A 680 31.05 -24.56 -8.49
CA ASN A 680 30.76 -25.96 -8.16
C ASN A 680 30.73 -26.87 -9.40
N PRO A 681 30.77 -28.21 -9.21
CA PRO A 681 30.82 -29.16 -10.33
C PRO A 681 29.67 -29.05 -11.34
N ALA A 682 28.50 -28.51 -10.94
CA ALA A 682 27.39 -28.32 -11.86
C ALA A 682 27.67 -27.26 -12.94
N MET A 683 28.59 -26.32 -12.68
CA MET A 683 28.96 -25.28 -13.65
C MET A 683 29.74 -25.86 -14.83
N ASP A 684 30.57 -26.89 -14.59
CA ASP A 684 31.35 -27.59 -15.63
C ASP A 684 30.46 -28.30 -16.66
N LEU A 685 29.20 -28.59 -16.32
CA LEU A 685 28.23 -29.17 -17.23
C LEU A 685 27.70 -28.19 -18.28
N ASN A 686 28.04 -26.89 -18.19
CA ASN A 686 27.65 -25.85 -19.15
C ASN A 686 26.16 -25.91 -19.53
N ILE A 687 25.32 -25.98 -18.49
CA ILE A 687 23.88 -26.13 -18.66
C ILE A 687 23.31 -24.82 -19.18
N LYS A 688 22.97 -24.79 -20.46
CA LYS A 688 22.58 -23.58 -21.18
C LYS A 688 21.53 -22.71 -20.49
N ASN A 689 20.51 -23.32 -19.91
CA ASN A 689 19.47 -22.58 -19.21
C ASN A 689 19.97 -21.92 -17.90
N GLN A 690 20.95 -22.52 -17.22
CA GLN A 690 21.55 -21.95 -16.00
C GLN A 690 22.53 -20.82 -16.33
N GLU A 691 23.26 -20.94 -17.44
CA GLU A 691 24.04 -19.81 -18.00
C GLU A 691 23.12 -18.63 -18.31
N ASN A 692 21.97 -18.89 -18.96
CA ASN A 692 20.99 -17.86 -19.29
C ASN A 692 20.46 -17.14 -18.05
N LEU A 693 20.16 -17.88 -16.99
CA LEU A 693 19.76 -17.30 -15.71
C LEU A 693 20.89 -16.43 -15.11
N ASN A 694 22.14 -16.87 -15.15
CA ASN A 694 23.27 -16.10 -14.64
C ASN A 694 23.47 -14.80 -15.44
N ILE A 695 23.46 -14.86 -16.78
CA ILE A 695 23.53 -13.68 -17.66
C ILE A 695 22.41 -12.69 -17.34
N PHE A 696 21.19 -13.19 -17.14
CA PHE A 696 20.03 -12.37 -16.78
C PHE A 696 20.20 -11.66 -15.44
N LEU A 697 20.63 -12.38 -14.40
CA LEU A 697 20.86 -11.81 -13.07
C LEU A 697 21.98 -10.76 -13.11
N ARG A 698 23.10 -11.04 -13.80
CA ARG A 698 24.19 -10.06 -14.02
C ARG A 698 23.69 -8.80 -14.70
N SER A 699 22.88 -8.93 -15.75
CA SER A 699 22.28 -7.77 -16.40
C SER A 699 21.39 -6.97 -15.47
N THR A 700 20.55 -7.66 -14.68
CA THR A 700 19.62 -7.00 -13.76
C THR A 700 20.39 -6.22 -12.70
N ILE A 701 21.44 -6.80 -12.13
CA ILE A 701 22.32 -6.12 -11.18
C ILE A 701 22.99 -4.91 -11.85
N ALA A 702 23.56 -5.08 -13.05
CA ALA A 702 24.18 -3.99 -13.81
C ALA A 702 23.21 -2.83 -14.08
N LYS A 703 21.95 -3.11 -14.48
CA LYS A 703 20.90 -2.10 -14.65
C LYS A 703 20.63 -1.33 -13.36
N ASN A 704 20.51 -2.03 -12.23
CA ASN A 704 20.27 -1.39 -10.93
C ASN A 704 21.48 -0.57 -10.45
N MET A 705 22.69 -0.95 -10.87
CA MET A 705 23.90 -0.13 -10.72
C MET A 705 24.00 1.04 -11.71
N LYS A 706 22.98 1.24 -12.56
CA LYS A 706 22.93 2.24 -13.65
C LYS A 706 23.97 2.02 -14.75
N ASN A 707 24.56 0.83 -14.85
CA ASN A 707 25.42 0.43 -15.96
C ASN A 707 24.56 -0.21 -17.07
N TYR A 708 23.82 0.65 -17.78
CA TYR A 708 22.83 0.23 -18.75
C TYR A 708 23.46 -0.36 -20.03
N GLU A 709 24.69 0.04 -20.36
CA GLU A 709 25.46 -0.47 -21.49
C GLU A 709 25.83 -1.94 -21.28
N LEU A 710 26.36 -2.28 -20.10
CA LEU A 710 26.67 -3.66 -19.72
C LEU A 710 25.39 -4.50 -19.67
N ALA A 711 24.34 -3.98 -19.03
CA ALA A 711 23.05 -4.66 -18.96
C ALA A 711 22.48 -4.95 -20.36
N ASN A 712 22.52 -3.96 -21.26
CA ASN A 712 22.09 -4.12 -22.65
C ASN A 712 22.95 -5.13 -23.41
N SER A 713 24.28 -5.14 -23.21
CA SER A 713 25.17 -6.12 -23.84
C SER A 713 24.80 -7.55 -23.43
N LEU A 714 24.67 -7.79 -22.12
CA LEU A 714 24.32 -9.10 -21.56
C LEU A 714 22.95 -9.58 -22.07
N LEU A 715 21.90 -8.76 -22.01
CA LEU A 715 20.58 -9.20 -22.48
C LEU A 715 20.48 -9.25 -23.99
N LYS A 716 20.81 -8.17 -24.70
CA LYS A 716 20.51 -8.05 -26.12
C LYS A 716 21.47 -8.87 -26.99
N ARG A 717 22.77 -8.90 -26.64
CA ARG A 717 23.77 -9.60 -27.45
C ARG A 717 23.95 -11.05 -27.03
N GLU A 718 23.95 -11.33 -25.72
CA GLU A 718 24.24 -12.68 -25.24
C GLU A 718 22.98 -13.52 -25.01
N LEU A 719 21.97 -13.00 -24.30
CA LEU A 719 20.81 -13.81 -23.90
C LEU A 719 19.68 -13.86 -24.93
N LEU A 720 19.26 -12.72 -25.49
CA LEU A 720 18.11 -12.62 -26.39
C LEU A 720 18.19 -13.58 -27.59
N PRO A 721 19.34 -13.73 -28.29
CA PRO A 721 19.45 -14.68 -29.41
C PRO A 721 19.25 -16.15 -29.03
N GLN A 722 19.40 -16.48 -27.74
CA GLN A 722 19.23 -17.84 -27.24
C GLN A 722 17.77 -18.18 -26.91
N ILE A 723 16.92 -17.16 -26.76
CA ILE A 723 15.53 -17.29 -26.32
C ILE A 723 14.52 -16.79 -27.37
N TYR A 724 14.98 -16.04 -28.38
CA TYR A 724 14.13 -15.45 -29.40
C TYR A 724 14.80 -15.46 -30.78
N ASP A 725 14.12 -16.06 -31.76
CA ASP A 725 14.49 -16.03 -33.16
C ASP A 725 13.86 -14.81 -33.83
N GLU A 726 14.64 -13.73 -33.96
CA GLU A 726 14.19 -12.47 -34.59
C GLU A 726 13.76 -12.67 -36.05
N LYS A 727 14.34 -13.63 -36.79
CA LYS A 727 13.99 -13.85 -38.20
C LYS A 727 12.62 -14.50 -38.34
N LYS A 728 12.32 -15.45 -37.45
CA LYS A 728 11.03 -16.15 -37.44
C LYS A 728 9.97 -15.46 -36.58
N GLN A 729 10.35 -14.42 -35.83
CA GLN A 729 9.53 -13.78 -34.82
C GLN A 729 8.93 -14.81 -33.83
N LYS A 730 9.73 -15.81 -33.48
CA LYS A 730 9.30 -16.95 -32.65
C LYS A 730 10.23 -17.13 -31.47
N PHE A 731 9.62 -17.47 -30.34
CA PHE A 731 10.36 -17.76 -29.13
C PHE A 731 10.88 -19.19 -29.21
N ILE A 732 12.11 -19.36 -28.77
CA ILE A 732 12.64 -20.67 -28.40
C ILE A 732 11.94 -21.02 -27.07
N LYS A 733 11.77 -22.30 -26.68
CA LYS A 733 11.04 -22.67 -25.44
C LYS A 733 12.02 -23.14 -24.35
N LEU A 734 11.90 -22.58 -23.14
CA LEU A 734 12.82 -22.74 -22.01
C LEU A 734 12.04 -23.66 -21.10
N LYS A 735 12.53 -24.89 -20.97
CA LYS A 735 11.82 -25.92 -20.24
C LYS A 735 11.94 -25.71 -18.75
N ASP A 736 13.15 -25.37 -18.27
CA ASP A 736 13.33 -25.25 -16.84
C ASP A 736 13.00 -23.84 -16.36
N ASP A 737 13.34 -22.74 -17.02
CA ASP A 737 13.05 -21.38 -16.49
C ASP A 737 12.19 -20.52 -17.43
N PRO A 738 10.91 -20.89 -17.65
CA PRO A 738 10.05 -20.23 -18.62
C PRO A 738 9.66 -18.79 -18.24
N TRP A 739 9.75 -18.42 -16.97
CA TRP A 739 9.52 -17.04 -16.51
C TRP A 739 10.59 -16.06 -17.01
N LEU A 740 11.75 -16.55 -17.44
CA LEU A 740 12.85 -15.74 -17.95
C LEU A 740 12.47 -15.02 -19.26
N TYR A 741 11.62 -15.63 -20.09
CA TYR A 741 11.17 -15.07 -21.38
C TYR A 741 10.60 -13.65 -21.25
N PRO A 742 9.44 -13.47 -20.59
CA PRO A 742 8.85 -12.15 -20.48
C PRO A 742 9.71 -11.19 -19.64
N SER A 743 10.53 -11.73 -18.74
CA SER A 743 11.46 -10.95 -17.93
C SER A 743 12.54 -10.27 -18.77
N VAL A 744 13.14 -10.97 -19.74
CA VAL A 744 14.16 -10.38 -20.63
C VAL A 744 13.59 -9.21 -21.42
N PHE A 745 12.39 -9.36 -21.98
CA PHE A 745 11.74 -8.28 -22.73
C PHE A 745 11.35 -7.09 -21.84
N TYR A 746 10.84 -7.36 -20.64
CA TYR A 746 10.57 -6.31 -19.66
C TYR A 746 11.84 -5.53 -19.30
N GLU A 747 12.91 -6.24 -18.94
CA GLU A 747 14.20 -5.63 -18.59
C GLU A 747 14.83 -4.87 -19.77
N LEU A 748 14.75 -5.40 -21.00
CA LEU A 748 15.19 -4.69 -22.20
C LEU A 748 14.41 -3.39 -22.45
N ALA A 749 13.10 -3.36 -22.16
CA ALA A 749 12.33 -2.14 -22.26
C ALA A 749 12.85 -1.07 -21.28
N LEU A 750 13.12 -1.45 -20.03
CA LEU A 750 13.67 -0.53 -19.03
C LEU A 750 15.07 -0.04 -19.41
N ILE A 751 15.96 -0.95 -19.82
CA ILE A 751 17.32 -0.61 -20.21
C ILE A 751 17.31 0.31 -21.44
N ASN A 752 16.48 0.01 -22.44
CA ASN A 752 16.38 0.83 -23.64
C ASN A 752 15.89 2.25 -23.32
N TRP A 753 14.87 2.37 -22.46
CA TRP A 753 14.39 3.65 -21.95
C TRP A 753 15.47 4.42 -21.20
N ASN A 754 16.18 3.80 -20.26
CA ASN A 754 17.19 4.52 -19.47
C ASN A 754 18.42 4.92 -20.30
N LEU A 755 18.70 4.26 -21.43
CA LEU A 755 19.78 4.63 -22.34
C LEU A 755 19.45 5.83 -23.23
N LYS A 756 18.19 6.01 -23.65
CA LYS A 756 17.83 6.97 -24.72
C LYS A 756 16.59 7.82 -24.45
N GLY A 757 15.97 7.69 -23.27
CA GLY A 757 14.75 8.39 -22.89
C GLY A 757 13.63 8.26 -23.94
N MET A 758 13.08 9.39 -24.36
CA MET A 758 11.94 9.47 -25.28
C MET A 758 12.20 8.79 -26.63
N ASP A 759 13.43 8.79 -27.14
CA ASP A 759 13.77 8.17 -28.42
C ASP A 759 13.62 6.63 -28.39
N ALA A 760 13.77 6.03 -27.22
CA ALA A 760 13.59 4.61 -26.99
C ALA A 760 12.14 4.22 -26.70
N LEU A 761 11.22 5.17 -26.51
CA LEU A 761 9.86 4.88 -26.07
C LEU A 761 9.10 3.93 -27.03
N PRO A 762 9.12 4.12 -28.38
CA PRO A 762 8.43 3.21 -29.30
C PRO A 762 8.93 1.76 -29.19
N ARG A 763 10.26 1.59 -29.10
CA ARG A 763 10.87 0.26 -28.98
C ARG A 763 10.62 -0.37 -27.61
N SER A 764 10.63 0.43 -26.55
CA SER A 764 10.28 -0.01 -25.20
C SER A 764 8.84 -0.52 -25.11
N ILE A 765 7.89 0.16 -25.76
CA ILE A 765 6.49 -0.30 -25.88
C ILE A 765 6.42 -1.66 -26.60
N GLU A 766 7.17 -1.85 -27.67
CA GLU A 766 7.21 -3.12 -28.41
C GLU A 766 7.72 -4.27 -27.53
N TYR A 767 8.81 -4.04 -26.80
CA TYR A 767 9.33 -5.03 -25.85
C TYR A 767 8.32 -5.36 -24.73
N LEU A 768 7.62 -4.36 -24.18
CA LEU A 768 6.57 -4.62 -23.18
C LEU A 768 5.40 -5.44 -23.75
N LYS A 769 4.99 -5.18 -24.99
CA LYS A 769 3.98 -6.00 -25.69
C LYS A 769 4.47 -7.43 -25.92
N GLN A 770 5.73 -7.62 -26.30
CA GLN A 770 6.33 -8.94 -26.46
C GLN A 770 6.38 -9.71 -25.13
N SER A 771 6.71 -9.03 -24.03
CA SER A 771 6.64 -9.60 -22.68
C SER A 771 5.23 -10.11 -22.34
N LEU A 772 4.19 -9.33 -22.65
CA LEU A 772 2.80 -9.69 -22.36
C LEU A 772 2.26 -10.84 -23.23
N HIS A 773 2.82 -11.09 -24.42
CA HIS A 773 2.39 -12.20 -25.27
C HIS A 773 2.59 -13.58 -24.61
N TYR A 774 3.52 -13.67 -23.64
CA TYR A 774 3.87 -14.90 -22.91
C TYR A 774 3.16 -15.06 -21.57
N MET A 775 2.21 -14.17 -21.22
CA MET A 775 1.61 -14.10 -19.89
C MET A 775 0.77 -15.33 -19.49
N ASN A 776 0.54 -16.32 -20.36
CA ASN A 776 -0.26 -17.51 -20.02
C ASN A 776 0.54 -18.83 -19.97
N ASP A 777 1.87 -18.77 -20.16
CA ASP A 777 2.66 -19.96 -20.48
C ASP A 777 3.50 -20.52 -19.31
N TYR A 778 3.40 -19.98 -18.10
CA TYR A 778 4.25 -20.39 -16.96
C TYR A 778 3.63 -20.06 -15.59
N GLU A 779 4.20 -20.65 -14.53
CA GLU A 779 3.61 -20.66 -13.19
C GLU A 779 3.61 -19.30 -12.46
N LEU A 780 4.51 -18.37 -12.82
CA LEU A 780 4.62 -17.04 -12.21
C LEU A 780 4.05 -15.92 -13.10
N SER A 781 3.17 -16.27 -14.03
CA SER A 781 2.85 -15.38 -15.14
C SER A 781 2.03 -14.15 -14.79
N SER A 782 1.21 -14.25 -13.75
CA SER A 782 0.55 -13.08 -13.16
C SER A 782 1.55 -12.04 -12.67
N ARG A 783 2.66 -12.45 -12.06
CA ARG A 783 3.63 -11.54 -11.43
C ARG A 783 4.38 -10.68 -12.46
N ILE A 784 5.03 -11.30 -13.45
CA ILE A 784 5.78 -10.56 -14.46
C ILE A 784 4.82 -9.89 -15.45
N GLY A 785 3.70 -10.54 -15.79
CA GLY A 785 2.67 -9.96 -16.65
C GLY A 785 2.10 -8.66 -16.06
N MET A 786 1.80 -8.62 -14.76
CA MET A 786 1.36 -7.39 -14.09
C MET A 786 2.44 -6.29 -14.13
N LYS A 787 3.72 -6.61 -13.91
CA LYS A 787 4.82 -5.64 -14.04
C LYS A 787 4.89 -5.04 -15.45
N SER A 788 4.86 -5.88 -16.48
CA SER A 788 4.89 -5.44 -17.88
C SER A 788 3.65 -4.63 -18.26
N GLN A 789 2.47 -5.01 -17.75
CA GLN A 789 1.23 -4.28 -17.98
C GLN A 789 1.24 -2.91 -17.31
N ALA A 790 1.73 -2.82 -16.07
CA ALA A 790 1.87 -1.57 -15.34
C ALA A 790 2.81 -0.60 -16.06
N ALA A 791 3.98 -1.08 -16.51
CA ALA A 791 4.91 -0.30 -17.33
C ALA A 791 4.27 0.14 -18.65
N LEU A 792 3.57 -0.76 -19.36
CA LEU A 792 2.92 -0.44 -20.63
C LEU A 792 1.82 0.61 -20.48
N ASN A 793 0.99 0.50 -19.43
CA ASN A 793 -0.06 1.47 -19.12
C ASN A 793 0.50 2.87 -18.87
N ARG A 794 1.76 2.97 -18.41
CA ARG A 794 2.47 4.24 -18.27
C ARG A 794 2.90 4.80 -19.62
N CYS A 795 3.35 3.95 -20.55
CA CYS A 795 3.72 4.37 -21.90
C CYS A 795 2.55 4.89 -22.74
N GLN A 796 1.36 4.33 -22.54
CA GLN A 796 0.22 4.51 -23.44
C GLN A 796 -0.72 5.65 -23.02
N ASN A 797 -0.76 6.01 -21.74
CA ASN A 797 -1.56 7.12 -21.24
C ASN A 797 -0.74 8.41 -21.29
N LYS A 798 -0.79 9.11 -22.44
CA LYS A 798 -0.26 10.47 -22.60
C LYS A 798 -1.15 11.51 -21.94
#